data_AF-D3HTW5-F1
#
_entry.id   AF-D3HTW5-F1
#
_cell.length_a   1.000
_cell.length_b   1.000
_cell.length_c   1.000
_cell.angle_alpha   90.00
_cell.angle_beta   90.00
_cell.angle_gamma   90.00
#
_symmetry.space_group_name_H-M   'P 1'
#
loop_
_entity.id
_entity.type
_entity.pdbx_description
1 polymer ?
#
loop_
_entity_poly.entity_id
_entity_poly.type
_entity_poly.pdbx_seq_one_letter_code
_entity_poly.pdbx_strand_id
1 'polypeptide(L)'
;MKMPLKEPLSAKYLHISPANIVHVFMPIVSGTNIGLDNTCKAVYALQEFFGKGSNSNQKASLKVELLAYKEALESDISLLGADSSLLSQQKQERLTQIDRYLNVLASMEKHHELNCLNSSFPSYPRPLEDLMQNRTNSNLYSMVLRPTEEDGFLRSEAANPIFSVAHKSVLRQRETSKSELQQSLIKAYTPLTFEAKDSKSQVMAQVLAQLKQPHVPVQFEHLRELLHNTVQALFKVDVDFSKTQQSKPIHQQEINETMEFNSQTTTPNEYMEALFGYCAGNLFDTVVESPFNYLTQVEQWSVATQFLLGITNIYAVSQDIISTSTNFGKILDSRPDLSKSLAETLATAQKEHDCIEAIALSWMNAYATEMQLNTSFTHDDLKAIKEIFAKRYAEIKDSPHFDEFFLLNTQKKGHFVIHQGSICTNFAEFASSPLLGVPKELIQLLDKVQHDAKNLSVNIPHKNSLIKDALVIDTTTLNHTQLQTLYERINTSKDPKLKEELLGQLKDERPDFKPKIDKQFLQHVAYGEQNEAEQLLQKDVEAAQELLTARNIPFTDYSGRTFTCTAYEYAYWAKDTHMCRMLERYMNDQTKQIILKQVQNIEELIGDTLFKHPRGLVYTQKGNEYCSAHFDLKPLITALKHHIDAYNTLHDWDTIDALWIQIGLPQREVPAHIAQEYCHPNRSFGDVVKNNALLDASKPVNLVRQLKFYNSVTKNNDVWFTPRRSSQDSELGFSFAILGNADRVIGLGRQLAWLVNNASKVDLEAIEAIDKARTEDLKQSLANLAAPSSLQTSDRFLI
;
A
#
# COMPACT_ATOMS: atom_id res chain seq x y z
N MET A 1 -8.25 -4.76 24.59
CA MET A 1 -7.99 -3.79 23.51
C MET A 1 -7.87 -4.50 22.19
N LYS A 2 -8.57 -4.03 21.14
CA LYS A 2 -8.50 -4.61 19.79
C LYS A 2 -7.63 -3.72 18.91
N MET A 3 -6.50 -4.27 18.45
CA MET A 3 -5.56 -3.57 17.59
C MET A 3 -5.71 -4.07 16.14
N PRO A 4 -6.25 -3.28 15.21
CA PRO A 4 -6.36 -3.67 13.81
C PRO A 4 -4.97 -3.71 13.16
N LEU A 5 -4.76 -4.69 12.27
CA LEU A 5 -3.54 -4.88 11.50
C LEU A 5 -3.80 -4.52 10.03
N LYS A 6 -2.83 -3.86 9.40
CA LYS A 6 -2.93 -3.35 8.02
C LYS A 6 -2.54 -4.39 6.97
N GLU A 7 -1.75 -5.40 7.33
CA GLU A 7 -1.38 -6.47 6.40
C GLU A 7 -2.64 -7.14 5.79
N PRO A 8 -2.82 -7.09 4.46
CA PRO A 8 -4.08 -7.51 3.85
C PRO A 8 -4.23 -9.03 3.81
N LEU A 9 -5.45 -9.51 4.09
CA LEU A 9 -5.84 -10.93 3.95
C LEU A 9 -5.74 -11.45 2.51
N SER A 10 -5.89 -10.55 1.53
CA SER A 10 -5.82 -10.83 0.11
C SER A 10 -5.09 -9.67 -0.55
N ALA A 11 -3.91 -9.93 -1.10
CA ALA A 11 -3.16 -8.97 -1.91
C ALA A 11 -2.98 -9.54 -3.31
N LYS A 12 -2.96 -8.66 -4.32
CA LYS A 12 -2.87 -9.08 -5.71
C LYS A 12 -1.55 -9.80 -5.97
N TYR A 13 -1.60 -10.89 -6.72
CA TYR A 13 -0.46 -11.76 -7.06
C TYR A 13 0.19 -12.52 -5.88
N LEU A 14 -0.18 -12.23 -4.63
CA LEU A 14 0.54 -12.68 -3.45
C LEU A 14 -0.18 -13.83 -2.75
N HIS A 15 0.57 -14.90 -2.51
CA HIS A 15 0.17 -16.01 -1.65
C HIS A 15 1.22 -16.26 -0.56
N ILE A 16 0.77 -16.58 0.64
CA ILE A 16 1.63 -16.95 1.77
C ILE A 16 1.37 -18.40 2.11
N SER A 17 2.40 -19.24 1.95
CA SER A 17 2.30 -20.67 2.27
C SER A 17 2.26 -20.90 3.78
N PRO A 18 1.82 -22.10 4.24
CA PRO A 18 1.85 -22.45 5.67
C PRO A 18 3.23 -22.31 6.33
N ALA A 19 4.31 -22.36 5.55
CA ALA A 19 5.69 -22.18 6.01
C ALA A 19 6.13 -20.71 6.11
N ASN A 20 5.19 -19.76 6.03
CA ASN A 20 5.43 -18.31 6.02
C ASN A 20 6.27 -17.82 4.83
N ILE A 21 6.19 -18.52 3.70
CA ILE A 21 6.92 -18.17 2.47
C ILE A 21 6.00 -17.37 1.56
N VAL A 22 6.50 -16.23 1.08
CA VAL A 22 5.78 -15.34 0.16
C VAL A 22 6.03 -15.80 -1.28
N HIS A 23 4.96 -16.14 -1.98
CA HIS A 23 4.94 -16.48 -3.39
C HIS A 23 4.31 -15.34 -4.18
N VAL A 24 4.99 -14.94 -5.26
CA VAL A 24 4.44 -14.02 -6.26
C VAL A 24 4.03 -14.83 -7.49
N PHE A 25 2.74 -14.83 -7.81
CA PHE A 25 2.18 -15.50 -8.97
C PHE A 25 1.96 -14.52 -10.11
N MET A 26 2.76 -14.70 -11.16
CA MET A 26 2.73 -13.89 -12.38
C MET A 26 1.64 -14.42 -13.32
N PRO A 27 0.62 -13.61 -13.67
CA PRO A 27 -0.46 -14.05 -14.54
C PRO A 27 0.03 -14.23 -15.97
N ILE A 28 -0.38 -15.33 -16.60
CA ILE A 28 -0.13 -15.63 -18.01
C ILE A 28 -1.35 -15.18 -18.81
N VAL A 29 -2.53 -15.64 -18.40
CA VAL A 29 -3.81 -15.36 -19.06
C VAL A 29 -4.93 -15.44 -18.01
N SER A 30 -5.98 -14.63 -18.14
CA SER A 30 -7.17 -14.74 -17.29
C SER A 30 -7.90 -16.06 -17.54
N GLY A 31 -8.63 -16.55 -16.54
CA GLY A 31 -9.30 -17.84 -16.58
C GLY A 31 -8.68 -18.86 -15.63
N THR A 32 -9.30 -20.04 -15.54
CA THR A 32 -8.90 -21.07 -14.57
C THR A 32 -8.28 -22.28 -15.25
N ASN A 33 -9.09 -23.17 -15.84
CA ASN A 33 -8.54 -24.31 -16.60
C ASN A 33 -8.52 -24.06 -18.12
N ILE A 34 -9.15 -23.00 -18.60
CA ILE A 34 -9.01 -22.47 -19.95
C ILE A 34 -8.80 -20.95 -19.86
N GLY A 35 -7.97 -20.42 -20.76
CA GLY A 35 -7.76 -18.98 -20.90
C GLY A 35 -9.00 -18.30 -21.48
N LEU A 36 -9.47 -17.23 -20.85
CA LEU A 36 -10.63 -16.44 -21.29
C LEU A 36 -10.21 -15.23 -22.15
N ASP A 37 -9.03 -14.68 -21.89
CA ASP A 37 -8.39 -13.76 -22.82
C ASP A 37 -7.62 -14.55 -23.88
N ASN A 38 -7.83 -14.20 -25.15
CA ASN A 38 -7.08 -14.77 -26.26
C ASN A 38 -6.59 -13.66 -27.21
N THR A 39 -5.85 -14.05 -28.24
CA THR A 39 -5.36 -13.17 -29.30
C THR A 39 -4.66 -11.91 -28.76
N CYS A 40 -5.10 -10.73 -29.18
CA CYS A 40 -4.55 -9.44 -28.78
C CYS A 40 -4.56 -9.18 -27.26
N LYS A 41 -5.51 -9.77 -26.51
CA LYS A 41 -5.71 -9.50 -25.07
C LYS A 41 -5.00 -10.49 -24.14
N ALA A 42 -4.53 -11.64 -24.64
CA ALA A 42 -4.00 -12.72 -23.82
C ALA A 42 -2.90 -12.28 -22.83
N VAL A 43 -2.08 -11.31 -23.23
CA VAL A 43 -0.88 -10.85 -22.47
C VAL A 43 -1.15 -9.59 -21.63
N TYR A 44 -2.38 -9.05 -21.62
CA TYR A 44 -2.67 -7.78 -20.91
C TYR A 44 -2.49 -7.89 -19.39
N ALA A 45 -2.83 -9.02 -18.79
CA ALA A 45 -2.59 -9.25 -17.36
C ALA A 45 -1.09 -9.20 -17.02
N LEU A 46 -0.22 -9.69 -17.92
CA LEU A 46 1.23 -9.65 -17.78
C LEU A 46 1.80 -8.25 -17.99
N GLN A 47 1.25 -7.48 -18.94
CA GLN A 47 1.55 -6.05 -19.10
C GLN A 47 1.27 -5.28 -17.81
N GLU A 48 0.11 -5.52 -17.21
CA GLU A 48 -0.28 -4.89 -15.94
C GLU A 48 0.65 -5.29 -14.80
N PHE A 49 0.97 -6.58 -14.67
CA PHE A 49 1.89 -7.10 -13.66
C PHE A 49 3.23 -6.35 -13.64
N PHE A 50 3.81 -6.09 -14.81
CA PHE A 50 5.07 -5.34 -14.94
C PHE A 50 4.90 -3.81 -15.06
N GLY A 51 3.68 -3.28 -15.08
CA GLY A 51 3.41 -1.86 -15.27
C GLY A 51 3.84 -1.32 -16.64
N LYS A 52 3.74 -2.14 -17.70
CA LYS A 52 4.22 -1.83 -19.06
C LYS A 52 3.10 -1.72 -20.07
N GLY A 53 3.32 -0.93 -21.12
CA GLY A 53 2.37 -0.75 -22.22
C GLY A 53 1.19 0.17 -21.88
N SER A 54 0.43 0.55 -22.91
CA SER A 54 -0.71 1.48 -22.79
C SER A 54 -1.95 0.86 -22.15
N ASN A 55 -2.07 -0.47 -22.12
CA ASN A 55 -3.22 -1.19 -21.58
C ASN A 55 -3.04 -1.53 -20.09
N SER A 56 -1.89 -1.20 -19.48
CA SER A 56 -1.62 -1.44 -18.07
C SER A 56 -2.19 -0.32 -17.20
N ASN A 57 -2.93 -0.69 -16.16
CA ASN A 57 -3.12 0.19 -15.01
C ASN A 57 -1.84 0.14 -14.15
N GLN A 58 -0.93 1.09 -14.36
CA GLN A 58 0.35 1.13 -13.63
C GLN A 58 0.19 1.16 -12.11
N LYS A 59 -0.95 1.66 -11.61
CA LYS A 59 -1.29 1.68 -10.16
C LYS A 59 -1.61 0.29 -9.59
N ALA A 60 -1.81 -0.71 -10.44
CA ALA A 60 -2.15 -2.08 -10.06
C ALA A 60 -1.03 -3.10 -10.42
N SER A 61 0.18 -2.60 -10.66
CA SER A 61 1.37 -3.41 -10.98
C SER A 61 1.94 -4.10 -9.74
N LEU A 62 2.72 -5.17 -9.94
CA LEU A 62 3.38 -5.89 -8.84
C LEU A 62 4.21 -4.96 -7.97
N LYS A 63 4.95 -4.01 -8.57
CA LYS A 63 5.80 -3.07 -7.83
C LYS A 63 5.00 -2.25 -6.82
N VAL A 64 3.84 -1.74 -7.24
CA VAL A 64 2.96 -0.94 -6.38
C VAL A 64 2.37 -1.81 -5.28
N GLU A 65 1.90 -3.02 -5.61
CA GLU A 65 1.36 -3.98 -4.65
C GLU A 65 2.38 -4.39 -3.59
N LEU A 66 3.63 -4.69 -3.97
CA LEU A 66 4.71 -5.02 -3.04
C LEU A 66 5.08 -3.84 -2.13
N LEU A 67 5.10 -2.61 -2.66
CA LEU A 67 5.37 -1.41 -1.85
C LEU A 67 4.25 -1.13 -0.84
N ALA A 68 2.98 -1.28 -1.25
CA ALA A 68 1.84 -1.14 -0.34
C ALA A 68 1.85 -2.24 0.74
N TYR A 69 2.18 -3.48 0.36
CA TYR A 69 2.32 -4.58 1.31
C TYR A 69 3.46 -4.35 2.30
N LYS A 70 4.60 -3.83 1.82
CA LYS A 70 5.73 -3.42 2.65
C LYS A 70 5.33 -2.36 3.67
N GLU A 71 4.66 -1.29 3.24
CA GLU A 71 4.20 -0.23 4.14
C GLU A 71 3.22 -0.76 5.21
N ALA A 72 2.32 -1.66 4.82
CA ALA A 72 1.41 -2.32 5.75
C ALA A 72 2.15 -3.16 6.80
N LEU A 73 3.15 -3.94 6.38
CA LEU A 73 4.00 -4.72 7.29
C LEU A 73 4.81 -3.83 8.24
N GLU A 74 5.45 -2.77 7.73
CA GLU A 74 6.23 -1.82 8.53
C GLU A 74 5.34 -1.13 9.58
N SER A 75 4.14 -0.72 9.18
CA SER A 75 3.13 -0.16 10.09
C SER A 75 2.78 -1.17 11.19
N ASP A 76 2.47 -2.41 10.84
CA ASP A 76 2.10 -3.44 11.82
C ASP A 76 3.24 -3.79 12.78
N ILE A 77 4.47 -3.92 12.27
CA ILE A 77 5.66 -4.22 13.07
C ILE A 77 5.93 -3.08 14.07
N SER A 78 5.78 -1.82 13.64
CA SER A 78 5.94 -0.66 14.53
C SER A 78 4.95 -0.67 15.70
N LEU A 79 3.72 -1.13 15.47
CA LEU A 79 2.68 -1.24 16.50
C LEU A 79 2.89 -2.46 17.41
N LEU A 80 3.31 -3.58 16.85
CA LEU A 80 3.56 -4.82 17.60
C LEU A 80 4.81 -4.72 18.49
N GLY A 81 5.80 -3.91 18.12
CA GLY A 81 7.07 -3.77 18.83
C GLY A 81 8.07 -4.90 18.53
N ALA A 82 9.33 -4.68 18.92
CA ALA A 82 10.45 -5.57 18.59
C ALA A 82 10.49 -6.87 19.43
N ASP A 83 9.68 -7.00 20.48
CA ASP A 83 9.77 -8.12 21.42
C ASP A 83 8.88 -9.33 21.05
N SER A 84 9.56 -10.40 20.63
CA SER A 84 9.31 -11.84 20.91
C SER A 84 7.99 -12.53 20.54
N SER A 85 6.97 -11.85 20.01
CA SER A 85 5.78 -12.58 19.54
C SER A 85 6.06 -13.28 18.20
N LEU A 86 5.63 -14.55 18.07
CA LEU A 86 5.73 -15.31 16.81
C LEU A 86 5.14 -14.53 15.63
N LEU A 87 4.08 -13.74 15.86
CA LEU A 87 3.44 -12.91 14.84
C LEU A 87 4.36 -11.79 14.32
N SER A 88 5.08 -11.11 15.23
CA SER A 88 6.03 -10.05 14.85
C SER A 88 7.20 -10.62 14.05
N GLN A 89 7.74 -11.77 14.49
CA GLN A 89 8.79 -12.48 13.75
C GLN A 89 8.32 -12.90 12.35
N GLN A 90 7.12 -13.48 12.24
CA GLN A 90 6.56 -13.88 10.96
C GLN A 90 6.34 -12.69 10.01
N LYS A 91 5.86 -11.55 10.51
CA LYS A 91 5.73 -10.32 9.71
C LYS A 91 7.09 -9.78 9.26
N GLN A 92 8.11 -9.80 10.13
CA GLN A 92 9.46 -9.39 9.80
C GLN A 92 10.12 -10.29 8.72
N GLU A 93 9.89 -11.60 8.80
CA GLU A 93 10.32 -12.55 7.77
C GLU A 93 9.64 -12.27 6.42
N ARG A 94 8.34 -11.95 6.42
CA ARG A 94 7.62 -11.58 5.19
C ARG A 94 8.12 -10.25 4.64
N LEU A 95 8.37 -9.25 5.48
CA LEU A 95 8.94 -7.96 5.07
C LEU A 95 10.28 -8.16 4.36
N THR A 96 11.14 -9.02 4.93
CA THR A 96 12.43 -9.39 4.32
C THR A 96 12.25 -10.06 2.96
N GLN A 97 11.23 -10.91 2.79
CA GLN A 97 10.92 -11.55 1.51
C GLN A 97 10.37 -10.57 0.47
N ILE A 98 9.50 -9.63 0.88
CA ILE A 98 8.98 -8.57 0.01
C ILE A 98 10.12 -7.68 -0.50
N ASP A 99 11.06 -7.30 0.36
CA ASP A 99 12.25 -6.55 -0.04
C ASP A 99 13.11 -7.29 -1.07
N ARG A 100 13.23 -8.61 -0.95
CA ARG A 100 13.94 -9.44 -1.94
C ARG A 100 13.24 -9.40 -3.30
N TYR A 101 11.92 -9.55 -3.34
CA TYR A 101 11.17 -9.43 -4.60
C TYR A 101 11.30 -8.05 -5.23
N LEU A 102 11.27 -6.98 -4.43
CA LEU A 102 11.49 -5.61 -4.91
C LEU A 102 12.88 -5.44 -5.55
N ASN A 103 13.92 -6.01 -4.94
CA ASN A 103 15.28 -5.98 -5.49
C ASN A 103 15.41 -6.77 -6.79
N VAL A 104 14.81 -7.96 -6.86
CA VAL A 104 14.75 -8.78 -8.09
C VAL A 104 14.03 -8.00 -9.19
N LEU A 105 12.86 -7.42 -8.89
CA LEU A 105 12.09 -6.64 -9.85
C LEU A 105 12.87 -5.42 -10.37
N ALA A 106 13.56 -4.69 -9.49
CA ALA A 106 14.39 -3.55 -9.85
C ALA A 106 15.54 -3.93 -10.80
N SER A 107 16.09 -5.15 -10.66
CA SER A 107 17.15 -5.64 -11.55
C SER A 107 16.66 -5.94 -12.97
N MET A 108 15.37 -6.26 -13.14
CA MET A 108 14.82 -6.71 -14.43
C MET A 108 13.82 -5.76 -15.09
N GLU A 109 13.26 -4.77 -14.37
CA GLU A 109 12.16 -3.92 -14.90
C GLU A 109 12.54 -3.16 -16.19
N LYS A 110 13.84 -2.94 -16.42
CA LYS A 110 14.41 -2.31 -17.64
C LYS A 110 15.06 -3.31 -18.60
N HIS A 111 14.95 -4.61 -18.34
CA HIS A 111 15.57 -5.65 -19.15
C HIS A 111 14.91 -5.72 -20.54
N HIS A 112 15.73 -5.88 -21.57
CA HIS A 112 15.28 -5.81 -22.96
C HIS A 112 14.30 -6.94 -23.34
N GLU A 113 14.39 -8.10 -22.68
CA GLU A 113 13.41 -9.19 -22.83
C GLU A 113 11.96 -8.77 -22.50
N LEU A 114 11.77 -7.76 -21.66
CA LEU A 114 10.45 -7.26 -21.30
C LEU A 114 9.92 -6.19 -22.25
N ASN A 115 10.70 -5.78 -23.27
CA ASN A 115 10.29 -4.72 -24.19
C ASN A 115 9.10 -5.11 -25.06
N CYS A 116 8.88 -6.42 -25.29
CA CYS A 116 7.69 -6.92 -25.98
C CYS A 116 6.39 -6.51 -25.29
N LEU A 117 6.42 -6.24 -23.97
CA LEU A 117 5.29 -5.79 -23.18
C LEU A 117 4.97 -4.30 -23.36
N ASN A 118 5.79 -3.51 -24.06
CA ASN A 118 5.50 -2.10 -24.30
C ASN A 118 4.58 -1.87 -25.52
N SER A 119 4.38 -2.89 -26.36
CA SER A 119 3.54 -2.83 -27.56
C SER A 119 2.05 -2.71 -27.21
N SER A 120 1.26 -2.08 -28.08
CA SER A 120 -0.22 -2.11 -27.99
C SER A 120 -0.77 -3.54 -28.12
N PHE A 121 -0.07 -4.38 -28.88
CA PHE A 121 -0.32 -5.82 -29.02
C PHE A 121 0.91 -6.58 -28.51
N PRO A 122 1.09 -6.70 -27.19
CA PRO A 122 2.26 -7.32 -26.56
C PRO A 122 2.41 -8.80 -26.90
N SER A 123 3.62 -9.34 -26.85
CA SER A 123 3.91 -10.79 -26.89
C SER A 123 4.50 -11.27 -25.56
N TYR A 124 4.46 -12.57 -25.30
CA TYR A 124 5.12 -13.12 -24.11
C TYR A 124 6.65 -12.95 -24.19
N PRO A 125 7.34 -12.60 -23.09
CA PRO A 125 8.80 -12.55 -23.06
C PRO A 125 9.42 -13.93 -23.26
N ARG A 126 10.55 -14.02 -23.98
CA ARG A 126 11.24 -15.31 -24.25
C ARG A 126 11.48 -16.20 -23.02
N PRO A 127 11.90 -15.67 -21.85
CA PRO A 127 12.06 -16.49 -20.64
C PRO A 127 10.78 -17.23 -20.22
N LEU A 128 9.61 -16.63 -20.47
CA LEU A 128 8.32 -17.24 -20.19
C LEU A 128 7.92 -18.21 -21.31
N GLU A 129 8.20 -17.88 -22.57
CA GLU A 129 7.98 -18.82 -23.69
C GLU A 129 8.74 -20.13 -23.47
N ASP A 130 10.01 -20.08 -23.03
CA ASP A 130 10.81 -21.27 -22.70
C ASP A 130 10.13 -22.16 -21.64
N LEU A 131 9.53 -21.56 -20.61
CA LEU A 131 8.77 -22.28 -19.59
C LEU A 131 7.50 -22.92 -20.17
N MET A 132 6.77 -22.19 -21.02
CA MET A 132 5.53 -22.66 -21.65
C MET A 132 5.78 -23.79 -22.66
N GLN A 133 6.91 -23.76 -23.36
CA GLN A 133 7.27 -24.75 -24.38
C GLN A 133 7.87 -26.02 -23.79
N ASN A 134 8.31 -26.03 -22.53
CA ASN A 134 8.92 -27.19 -21.89
C ASN A 134 7.93 -28.36 -21.72
N ARG A 135 7.97 -29.31 -22.65
CA ARG A 135 7.05 -30.47 -22.68
C ARG A 135 7.22 -31.47 -21.55
N THR A 136 8.40 -31.50 -20.93
CA THR A 136 8.69 -32.45 -19.85
C THR A 136 7.92 -32.07 -18.58
N ASN A 137 7.98 -30.78 -18.20
CA ASN A 137 7.50 -30.31 -16.90
C ASN A 137 6.27 -29.39 -16.99
N SER A 138 5.86 -28.94 -18.18
CA SER A 138 4.68 -28.09 -18.33
C SER A 138 3.39 -28.90 -18.19
N ASN A 139 2.44 -28.31 -17.47
CA ASN A 139 1.03 -28.68 -17.40
C ASN A 139 0.13 -27.67 -18.13
N LEU A 140 0.71 -26.69 -18.83
CA LEU A 140 0.03 -25.73 -19.68
C LEU A 140 0.15 -26.16 -21.14
N TYR A 141 -0.99 -26.22 -21.82
CA TYR A 141 -1.10 -26.55 -23.24
C TYR A 141 -1.77 -25.39 -23.98
N SER A 142 -1.62 -25.39 -25.30
CA SER A 142 -2.36 -24.50 -26.17
C SER A 142 -2.88 -25.21 -27.39
N MET A 143 -3.90 -24.61 -28.00
CA MET A 143 -4.41 -24.97 -29.31
C MET A 143 -4.63 -23.74 -30.19
N VAL A 144 -4.49 -23.93 -31.50
CA VAL A 144 -4.84 -22.95 -32.54
C VAL A 144 -5.89 -23.58 -33.45
N LEU A 145 -7.06 -22.93 -33.53
CA LEU A 145 -8.16 -23.31 -34.40
C LEU A 145 -8.16 -22.42 -35.65
N ARG A 146 -9.10 -22.66 -36.56
CA ARG A 146 -9.30 -21.85 -37.76
C ARG A 146 -10.78 -21.46 -37.89
N PRO A 147 -11.16 -20.26 -37.44
CA PRO A 147 -12.40 -19.63 -37.89
C PRO A 147 -12.25 -19.11 -39.33
N THR A 148 -13.37 -18.84 -39.99
CA THR A 148 -13.41 -18.22 -41.33
C THR A 148 -12.86 -16.79 -41.28
N GLU A 149 -13.24 -16.02 -40.24
CA GLU A 149 -12.66 -14.71 -39.95
C GLU A 149 -11.52 -14.86 -38.92
N GLU A 150 -10.29 -14.84 -39.42
CA GLU A 150 -9.08 -15.07 -38.62
C GLU A 150 -8.53 -13.79 -37.95
N ASP A 151 -8.08 -13.93 -36.70
CA ASP A 151 -7.16 -13.00 -36.05
C ASP A 151 -5.72 -13.57 -36.05
N GLY A 152 -4.83 -12.90 -36.80
CA GLY A 152 -3.43 -13.29 -36.89
C GLY A 152 -2.57 -12.98 -35.65
N PHE A 153 -3.09 -12.28 -34.64
CA PHE A 153 -2.36 -11.94 -33.41
C PHE A 153 -2.36 -13.09 -32.38
N LEU A 154 -1.97 -14.28 -32.82
CA LEU A 154 -1.86 -15.46 -31.97
C LEU A 154 -0.78 -15.27 -30.88
N ARG A 155 -1.09 -15.66 -29.64
CA ARG A 155 -0.20 -15.65 -28.48
C ARG A 155 0.02 -17.03 -27.91
N SER A 156 -0.87 -17.96 -28.19
CA SER A 156 -0.78 -19.37 -27.83
C SER A 156 0.33 -20.12 -28.56
N GLU A 157 0.82 -19.57 -29.69
CA GLU A 157 2.00 -20.05 -30.39
C GLU A 157 3.25 -20.04 -29.49
N ALA A 158 3.32 -19.12 -28.51
CA ALA A 158 4.37 -19.05 -27.51
C ALA A 158 4.47 -20.31 -26.64
N ALA A 159 3.37 -21.06 -26.48
CA ALA A 159 3.33 -22.34 -25.76
C ALA A 159 3.48 -23.56 -26.68
N ASN A 160 3.84 -23.40 -27.96
CA ASN A 160 4.01 -24.50 -28.94
C ASN A 160 2.77 -25.42 -29.09
N PRO A 161 1.64 -24.95 -29.66
CA PRO A 161 0.34 -25.62 -29.63
C PRO A 161 0.35 -27.13 -29.87
N ILE A 162 -0.29 -27.87 -28.96
CA ILE A 162 -0.46 -29.33 -29.06
C ILE A 162 -1.38 -29.68 -30.23
N PHE A 163 -2.40 -28.86 -30.45
CA PHE A 163 -3.25 -28.91 -31.63
C PHE A 163 -3.11 -27.60 -32.40
N SER A 164 -2.88 -27.67 -33.70
CA SER A 164 -2.90 -26.48 -34.54
C SER A 164 -3.27 -26.83 -35.97
N VAL A 165 -4.19 -26.07 -36.53
CA VAL A 165 -4.43 -26.03 -37.97
C VAL A 165 -3.72 -24.82 -38.59
N ALA A 166 -3.66 -24.77 -39.91
CA ALA A 166 -3.12 -23.68 -40.68
C ALA A 166 -3.91 -22.40 -40.39
N HIS A 167 -3.21 -21.40 -39.89
CA HIS A 167 -3.77 -20.12 -39.46
C HIS A 167 -2.82 -18.97 -39.82
N LYS A 168 -3.36 -17.78 -40.04
CA LYS A 168 -2.57 -16.54 -40.11
C LYS A 168 -1.79 -16.33 -38.80
N SER A 169 -0.56 -15.83 -38.92
CA SER A 169 0.26 -15.52 -37.75
C SER A 169 1.13 -14.32 -38.07
N VAL A 170 0.90 -13.22 -37.35
CA VAL A 170 1.74 -12.01 -37.44
C VAL A 170 3.14 -12.31 -36.95
N LEU A 171 3.26 -13.06 -35.84
CA LEU A 171 4.55 -13.42 -35.25
C LEU A 171 5.43 -14.23 -36.22
N ARG A 172 4.82 -15.16 -36.96
CA ARG A 172 5.51 -16.01 -37.94
C ARG A 172 5.49 -15.45 -39.37
N GLN A 173 5.07 -14.20 -39.55
CA GLN A 173 4.99 -13.52 -40.85
C GLN A 173 4.19 -14.32 -41.90
N ARG A 174 3.08 -14.92 -41.48
CA ARG A 174 2.18 -15.69 -42.34
C ARG A 174 0.88 -14.92 -42.57
N GLU A 175 0.81 -14.23 -43.70
CA GLU A 175 -0.34 -13.38 -44.07
C GLU A 175 -1.54 -14.16 -44.63
N THR A 176 -1.30 -15.32 -45.23
CA THR A 176 -2.35 -16.21 -45.75
C THR A 176 -2.09 -17.65 -45.34
N SER A 177 -3.15 -18.39 -45.07
CA SER A 177 -3.06 -19.82 -44.77
C SER A 177 -4.33 -20.54 -45.23
N LYS A 178 -4.18 -21.81 -45.60
CA LYS A 178 -5.25 -22.68 -46.06
C LYS A 178 -5.30 -23.90 -45.15
N SER A 179 -6.39 -24.07 -44.39
CA SER A 179 -6.64 -25.28 -43.60
C SER A 179 -7.56 -26.21 -44.39
N GLU A 180 -7.03 -27.37 -44.77
CA GLU A 180 -7.81 -28.41 -45.46
C GLU A 180 -8.89 -29.00 -44.54
N LEU A 181 -8.62 -29.06 -43.23
CA LEU A 181 -9.59 -29.49 -42.23
C LEU A 181 -10.79 -28.54 -42.18
N GLN A 182 -10.54 -27.24 -41.98
CA GLN A 182 -11.62 -26.26 -41.89
C GLN A 182 -12.45 -26.22 -43.18
N GLN A 183 -11.81 -26.22 -44.35
CA GLN A 183 -12.52 -26.20 -45.62
C GLN A 183 -13.38 -27.45 -45.83
N SER A 184 -12.87 -28.62 -45.44
CA SER A 184 -13.62 -29.87 -45.51
C SER A 184 -14.84 -29.84 -44.59
N LEU A 185 -14.68 -29.35 -43.35
CA LEU A 185 -15.77 -29.20 -42.38
C LEU A 185 -16.84 -28.24 -42.90
N ILE A 186 -16.47 -27.02 -43.30
CA ILE A 186 -17.43 -26.03 -43.82
C ILE A 186 -18.17 -26.61 -45.02
N LYS A 187 -17.47 -27.24 -45.97
CA LYS A 187 -18.09 -27.85 -47.14
C LYS A 187 -19.08 -28.96 -46.77
N ALA A 188 -18.73 -29.83 -45.83
CA ALA A 188 -19.58 -30.95 -45.41
C ALA A 188 -20.79 -30.49 -44.57
N TYR A 189 -20.64 -29.41 -43.80
CA TYR A 189 -21.65 -28.86 -42.91
C TYR A 189 -22.60 -27.86 -43.57
N THR A 190 -22.17 -27.15 -44.61
CA THR A 190 -23.00 -26.19 -45.37
C THR A 190 -24.38 -26.74 -45.82
N PRO A 191 -24.52 -27.99 -46.31
CA PRO A 191 -25.81 -28.51 -46.72
C PRO A 191 -26.70 -29.01 -45.56
N LEU A 192 -26.26 -28.90 -44.30
CA LEU A 192 -26.99 -29.39 -43.14
C LEU A 192 -27.92 -28.33 -42.56
N THR A 193 -29.00 -28.79 -41.93
CA THR A 193 -29.87 -27.96 -41.09
C THR A 193 -29.54 -28.24 -39.63
N PHE A 194 -29.23 -27.18 -38.88
CA PHE A 194 -28.93 -27.26 -37.45
C PHE A 194 -30.07 -26.68 -36.64
N GLU A 195 -30.55 -27.46 -35.69
CA GLU A 195 -31.59 -27.06 -34.75
C GLU A 195 -31.03 -27.19 -33.33
N ALA A 196 -31.38 -26.24 -32.47
CA ALA A 196 -31.04 -26.32 -31.06
C ALA A 196 -31.87 -27.42 -30.38
N LYS A 197 -31.17 -28.32 -29.70
CA LYS A 197 -31.64 -29.51 -28.99
C LYS A 197 -31.15 -29.53 -27.53
N ASP A 198 -30.64 -28.41 -27.05
CA ASP A 198 -30.26 -28.21 -25.66
C ASP A 198 -31.47 -28.28 -24.73
N SER A 199 -31.19 -28.40 -23.44
CA SER A 199 -32.17 -28.58 -22.38
C SER A 199 -33.30 -27.54 -22.42
N LYS A 200 -32.99 -26.28 -22.74
CA LYS A 200 -34.00 -25.23 -22.90
C LYS A 200 -34.88 -25.47 -24.12
N SER A 201 -34.28 -25.74 -25.27
CA SER A 201 -35.01 -26.06 -26.50
C SER A 201 -35.90 -27.30 -26.35
N GLN A 202 -35.46 -28.31 -25.60
CA GLN A 202 -36.26 -29.49 -25.28
C GLN A 202 -37.50 -29.15 -24.44
N VAL A 203 -37.36 -28.30 -23.42
CA VAL A 203 -38.51 -27.81 -22.64
C VAL A 203 -39.49 -27.08 -23.54
N MET A 204 -39.00 -26.12 -24.32
CA MET A 204 -39.85 -25.31 -25.19
C MET A 204 -40.58 -26.18 -26.22
N ALA A 205 -39.88 -27.13 -26.85
CA ALA A 205 -40.48 -28.07 -27.80
C ALA A 205 -41.56 -28.95 -27.15
N GLN A 206 -41.34 -29.46 -25.93
CA GLN A 206 -42.32 -30.26 -25.21
C GLN A 206 -43.55 -29.44 -24.80
N VAL A 207 -43.37 -28.18 -24.39
CA VAL A 207 -44.50 -27.28 -24.08
C VAL A 207 -45.30 -26.99 -25.36
N LEU A 208 -44.63 -26.66 -26.46
CA LEU A 208 -45.29 -26.41 -27.75
C LEU A 208 -46.06 -27.62 -28.25
N ALA A 209 -45.52 -28.84 -28.11
CA ALA A 209 -46.21 -30.07 -28.49
C ALA A 209 -47.48 -30.30 -27.64
N GLN A 210 -47.44 -29.95 -26.35
CA GLN A 210 -48.60 -30.06 -25.45
C GLN A 210 -49.70 -29.05 -25.75
N LEU A 211 -49.37 -27.88 -26.32
CA LEU A 211 -50.35 -26.87 -26.73
C LEU A 211 -51.22 -27.31 -27.92
N LYS A 212 -50.85 -28.39 -28.62
CA LYS A 212 -51.55 -29.06 -29.75
C LYS A 212 -51.86 -28.22 -30.99
N GLN A 213 -51.98 -26.89 -30.90
CA GLN A 213 -51.82 -25.87 -31.94
C GLN A 213 -51.57 -24.51 -31.26
N PRO A 214 -50.36 -23.93 -31.35
CA PRO A 214 -50.09 -22.61 -30.77
C PRO A 214 -50.90 -21.56 -31.52
N HIS A 215 -52.00 -21.11 -30.91
CA HIS A 215 -52.85 -20.05 -31.44
C HIS A 215 -52.44 -18.72 -30.81
N VAL A 216 -52.57 -17.66 -31.59
CA VAL A 216 -52.41 -16.29 -31.12
C VAL A 216 -53.81 -15.66 -31.14
N PRO A 217 -54.26 -15.01 -30.05
CA PRO A 217 -53.53 -14.68 -28.81
C PRO A 217 -53.28 -15.89 -27.90
N VAL A 218 -52.12 -15.87 -27.23
CA VAL A 218 -51.67 -16.94 -26.33
C VAL A 218 -52.47 -16.90 -25.02
N GLN A 219 -52.97 -18.06 -24.58
CA GLN A 219 -53.50 -18.23 -23.22
C GLN A 219 -52.35 -18.27 -22.22
N PHE A 220 -51.88 -17.09 -21.78
CA PHE A 220 -50.64 -16.94 -21.00
C PHE A 220 -50.61 -17.77 -19.72
N GLU A 221 -51.71 -17.84 -18.97
CA GLU A 221 -51.79 -18.64 -17.74
C GLU A 221 -51.66 -20.14 -17.99
N HIS A 222 -52.27 -20.63 -19.06
CA HIS A 222 -52.13 -22.02 -19.46
C HIS A 222 -50.71 -22.34 -19.94
N LEU A 223 -50.09 -21.43 -20.72
CA LEU A 223 -48.69 -21.55 -21.12
C LEU A 223 -47.77 -21.61 -19.89
N ARG A 224 -48.00 -20.74 -18.91
CA ARG A 224 -47.23 -20.68 -17.66
C ARG A 224 -47.33 -21.97 -16.85
N GLU A 225 -48.54 -22.53 -16.74
CA GLU A 225 -48.77 -23.81 -16.07
C GLU A 225 -48.06 -24.97 -16.79
N LEU A 226 -48.18 -25.06 -18.12
CA LEU A 226 -47.49 -26.08 -18.91
C LEU A 226 -45.98 -25.96 -18.80
N LEU A 227 -45.44 -24.74 -18.80
CA LEU A 227 -44.02 -24.48 -18.65
C LEU A 227 -43.52 -24.95 -17.27
N HIS A 228 -44.24 -24.60 -16.19
CA HIS A 228 -43.97 -25.07 -14.83
C HIS A 228 -43.94 -26.60 -14.76
N ASN A 229 -45.01 -27.27 -15.22
CA ASN A 229 -45.13 -28.72 -15.19
C ASN A 229 -44.04 -29.41 -15.99
N THR A 230 -43.67 -28.87 -17.15
CA THR A 230 -42.63 -29.45 -18.01
C THR A 230 -41.25 -29.32 -17.38
N VAL A 231 -40.91 -28.16 -16.82
CA VAL A 231 -39.64 -27.97 -16.09
C VAL A 231 -39.56 -28.88 -14.87
N GLN A 232 -40.63 -28.97 -14.07
CA GLN A 232 -40.68 -29.85 -12.91
C GLN A 232 -40.56 -31.33 -13.31
N ALA A 233 -41.19 -31.75 -14.40
CA ALA A 233 -41.11 -33.12 -14.90
C ALA A 233 -39.69 -33.49 -15.35
N LEU A 234 -39.02 -32.62 -16.11
CA LEU A 234 -37.71 -32.89 -16.71
C LEU A 234 -36.54 -32.71 -15.73
N PHE A 235 -36.51 -31.64 -14.96
CA PHE A 235 -35.37 -31.30 -14.10
C PHE A 235 -35.59 -31.61 -12.62
N LYS A 236 -36.83 -31.95 -12.23
CA LYS A 236 -37.22 -32.10 -10.81
C LYS A 236 -36.97 -30.83 -9.99
N VAL A 237 -37.00 -29.67 -10.65
CA VAL A 237 -36.87 -28.35 -10.02
C VAL A 237 -38.23 -27.67 -10.02
N ASP A 238 -38.60 -27.11 -8.87
CA ASP A 238 -39.82 -26.34 -8.71
C ASP A 238 -39.55 -24.86 -9.00
N VAL A 239 -40.07 -24.36 -10.12
CA VAL A 239 -39.87 -22.97 -10.55
C VAL A 239 -41.20 -22.22 -10.51
N ASP A 240 -41.28 -21.18 -9.67
CA ASP A 240 -42.46 -20.31 -9.60
C ASP A 240 -42.42 -19.26 -10.72
N PHE A 241 -42.99 -19.59 -11.88
CA PHE A 241 -43.10 -18.67 -13.01
C PHE A 241 -44.08 -17.51 -12.80
N SER A 242 -44.71 -17.38 -11.62
CA SER A 242 -45.53 -16.22 -11.24
C SER A 242 -44.74 -15.12 -10.55
N LYS A 243 -43.47 -15.37 -10.21
CA LYS A 243 -42.60 -14.41 -9.55
C LYS A 243 -41.24 -14.32 -10.24
N THR A 244 -40.69 -13.12 -10.27
CA THR A 244 -39.30 -12.87 -10.62
C THR A 244 -38.34 -13.58 -9.67
N GLN A 245 -37.06 -13.70 -10.06
CA GLN A 245 -36.00 -14.22 -9.18
C GLN A 245 -35.88 -13.47 -7.84
N GLN A 246 -36.30 -12.20 -7.78
CA GLN A 246 -36.36 -11.41 -6.53
C GLN A 246 -37.70 -11.56 -5.78
N SER A 247 -38.48 -12.61 -6.10
CA SER A 247 -39.78 -12.92 -5.50
C SER A 247 -40.88 -11.87 -5.69
N LYS A 248 -40.73 -10.95 -6.65
CA LYS A 248 -41.80 -10.00 -7.01
C LYS A 248 -42.78 -10.66 -7.99
N PRO A 249 -44.10 -10.49 -7.84
CA PRO A 249 -45.08 -10.97 -8.82
C PRO A 249 -44.76 -10.44 -10.22
N ILE A 250 -44.99 -11.26 -11.25
CA ILE A 250 -44.87 -10.87 -12.65
C ILE A 250 -46.12 -11.32 -13.43
N HIS A 251 -46.74 -10.39 -14.14
CA HIS A 251 -47.96 -10.62 -14.94
C HIS A 251 -47.73 -10.39 -16.43
N GLN A 252 -48.60 -10.95 -17.28
CA GLN A 252 -48.51 -10.81 -18.74
C GLN A 252 -48.42 -9.34 -19.19
N GLN A 253 -49.19 -8.45 -18.58
CA GLN A 253 -49.19 -7.02 -18.92
C GLN A 253 -47.81 -6.39 -18.68
N GLU A 254 -47.17 -6.70 -17.55
CA GLU A 254 -45.85 -6.16 -17.18
C GLU A 254 -44.76 -6.68 -18.13
N ILE A 255 -44.83 -7.95 -18.53
CA ILE A 255 -43.93 -8.52 -19.55
C ILE A 255 -44.15 -7.82 -20.90
N ASN A 256 -45.42 -7.58 -21.28
CA ASN A 256 -45.73 -6.93 -22.54
C ASN A 256 -45.22 -5.49 -22.60
N GLU A 257 -45.41 -4.73 -21.53
CA GLU A 257 -44.93 -3.36 -21.43
C GLU A 257 -43.39 -3.31 -21.44
N THR A 258 -42.72 -4.24 -20.75
CA THR A 258 -41.25 -4.21 -20.62
C THR A 258 -40.53 -4.75 -21.87
N MET A 259 -41.08 -5.77 -22.52
CA MET A 259 -40.50 -6.41 -23.71
C MET A 259 -41.05 -5.83 -25.03
N GLU A 260 -41.92 -4.81 -24.95
CA GLU A 260 -42.65 -4.23 -26.07
C GLU A 260 -43.47 -5.26 -26.87
N PHE A 261 -43.96 -6.31 -26.19
CA PHE A 261 -44.77 -7.36 -26.81
C PHE A 261 -46.21 -6.92 -27.04
N ASN A 262 -46.80 -7.45 -28.12
CA ASN A 262 -48.21 -7.27 -28.43
C ASN A 262 -48.96 -8.57 -28.17
N SER A 263 -49.88 -8.55 -27.20
CA SER A 263 -50.65 -9.73 -26.80
C SER A 263 -51.43 -10.41 -27.93
N GLN A 264 -51.70 -9.70 -29.03
CA GLN A 264 -52.40 -10.20 -30.21
C GLN A 264 -51.49 -10.84 -31.26
N THR A 265 -50.16 -10.72 -31.14
CA THR A 265 -49.20 -11.23 -32.13
C THR A 265 -48.04 -12.02 -31.53
N THR A 266 -47.73 -11.81 -30.25
CA THR A 266 -46.61 -12.48 -29.56
C THR A 266 -46.86 -13.98 -29.42
N THR A 267 -45.85 -14.75 -29.80
CA THR A 267 -45.86 -16.21 -29.86
C THR A 267 -45.62 -16.85 -28.48
N PRO A 268 -46.00 -18.12 -28.29
CA PRO A 268 -45.65 -18.86 -27.07
C PRO A 268 -44.14 -18.90 -26.79
N ASN A 269 -43.29 -18.94 -27.82
CA ASN A 269 -41.84 -18.96 -27.66
C ASN A 269 -41.31 -17.68 -27.02
N GLU A 270 -41.75 -16.53 -27.50
CA GLU A 270 -41.34 -15.23 -26.96
C GLU A 270 -41.75 -15.07 -25.49
N TYR A 271 -42.95 -15.56 -25.13
CA TYR A 271 -43.38 -15.56 -23.73
C TYR A 271 -42.58 -16.53 -22.86
N MET A 272 -42.26 -17.74 -23.35
CA MET A 272 -41.41 -18.68 -22.59
C MET A 272 -40.01 -18.13 -22.37
N GLU A 273 -39.42 -17.50 -23.39
CA GLU A 273 -38.13 -16.80 -23.30
C GLU A 273 -38.14 -15.71 -22.22
N ALA A 274 -39.16 -14.85 -22.23
CA ALA A 274 -39.33 -13.83 -21.20
C ALA A 274 -39.51 -14.45 -19.80
N LEU A 275 -40.34 -15.49 -19.67
CA LEU A 275 -40.56 -16.18 -18.39
C LEU A 275 -39.29 -16.83 -17.85
N PHE A 276 -38.45 -17.43 -18.69
CA PHE A 276 -37.14 -17.89 -18.25
C PHE A 276 -36.28 -16.72 -17.77
N GLY A 277 -36.22 -15.62 -18.53
CA GLY A 277 -35.43 -14.45 -18.14
C GLY A 277 -35.84 -13.85 -16.79
N TYR A 278 -37.14 -13.64 -16.55
CA TYR A 278 -37.64 -13.04 -15.31
C TYR A 278 -37.61 -13.98 -14.12
N CYS A 279 -38.00 -15.24 -14.31
CA CYS A 279 -38.31 -16.14 -13.20
C CYS A 279 -37.19 -17.16 -12.95
N ALA A 280 -36.42 -17.52 -13.98
CA ALA A 280 -35.56 -18.70 -13.96
C ALA A 280 -34.28 -18.53 -14.79
N GLY A 281 -33.69 -17.33 -14.79
CA GLY A 281 -32.59 -16.97 -15.69
C GLY A 281 -31.33 -17.85 -15.56
N ASN A 282 -31.18 -18.55 -14.44
CA ASN A 282 -30.06 -19.44 -14.14
C ASN A 282 -30.41 -20.94 -14.19
N LEU A 283 -31.63 -21.30 -14.60
CA LEU A 283 -32.11 -22.68 -14.59
C LEU A 283 -31.22 -23.61 -15.42
N PHE A 284 -30.75 -23.13 -16.56
CA PHE A 284 -29.96 -23.92 -17.51
C PHE A 284 -28.45 -23.76 -17.33
N ASP A 285 -27.99 -22.82 -16.50
CA ASP A 285 -26.55 -22.51 -16.33
C ASP A 285 -25.74 -23.65 -15.71
N THR A 286 -26.41 -24.59 -15.05
CA THR A 286 -25.76 -25.73 -14.38
C THR A 286 -25.67 -26.98 -15.26
N VAL A 287 -26.36 -26.99 -16.41
CA VAL A 287 -26.37 -28.14 -17.31
C VAL A 287 -25.22 -28.00 -18.32
N VAL A 288 -24.18 -28.80 -18.14
CA VAL A 288 -23.06 -28.87 -19.09
C VAL A 288 -23.45 -29.81 -20.23
N GLU A 289 -23.85 -29.23 -21.36
CA GLU A 289 -24.27 -29.97 -22.56
C GLU A 289 -23.23 -29.89 -23.67
N SER A 290 -23.29 -30.87 -24.59
CA SER A 290 -22.47 -30.81 -25.80
C SER A 290 -22.75 -29.52 -26.57
N PRO A 291 -21.73 -28.78 -27.02
CA PRO A 291 -21.88 -27.65 -27.94
C PRO A 291 -22.72 -27.99 -29.18
N PHE A 292 -22.60 -29.20 -29.70
CA PHE A 292 -23.38 -29.65 -30.86
C PHE A 292 -24.89 -29.71 -30.61
N ASN A 293 -25.34 -29.61 -29.35
CA ASN A 293 -26.75 -29.54 -29.01
C ASN A 293 -27.34 -28.14 -29.16
N TYR A 294 -26.58 -27.04 -29.03
CA TYR A 294 -27.16 -25.68 -29.11
C TYR A 294 -26.62 -24.83 -30.26
N LEU A 295 -25.52 -25.24 -30.90
CA LEU A 295 -24.96 -24.49 -32.03
C LEU A 295 -25.83 -24.67 -33.28
N THR A 296 -26.17 -23.56 -33.93
CA THR A 296 -27.07 -23.54 -35.10
C THR A 296 -26.40 -23.06 -36.37
N GLN A 297 -25.14 -22.64 -36.31
CA GLN A 297 -24.40 -22.09 -37.45
C GLN A 297 -23.30 -23.03 -37.92
N VAL A 298 -23.14 -23.13 -39.25
CA VAL A 298 -22.09 -23.94 -39.92
C VAL A 298 -20.70 -23.62 -39.38
N GLU A 299 -20.39 -22.33 -39.25
CA GLU A 299 -19.10 -21.85 -38.75
C GLU A 299 -18.84 -22.32 -37.31
N GLN A 300 -19.83 -22.15 -36.43
CA GLN A 300 -19.73 -22.57 -35.04
C GLN A 300 -19.53 -24.09 -34.92
N TRP A 301 -20.21 -24.88 -35.75
CA TRP A 301 -20.02 -26.33 -35.82
C TRP A 301 -18.61 -26.72 -36.28
N SER A 302 -18.04 -26.01 -37.26
CA SER A 302 -16.65 -26.24 -37.67
C SER A 302 -15.69 -25.93 -36.54
N VAL A 303 -15.82 -24.77 -35.88
CA VAL A 303 -14.99 -24.38 -34.74
C VAL A 303 -15.13 -25.35 -33.57
N ALA A 304 -16.35 -25.76 -33.20
CA ALA A 304 -16.59 -26.74 -32.14
C ALA A 304 -15.99 -28.11 -32.47
N THR A 305 -16.02 -28.53 -33.75
CA THR A 305 -15.33 -29.75 -34.20
C THR A 305 -13.82 -29.62 -34.02
N GLN A 306 -13.22 -28.52 -34.46
CA GLN A 306 -11.79 -28.29 -34.28
C GLN A 306 -11.40 -28.23 -32.79
N PHE A 307 -12.21 -27.59 -31.96
CA PHE A 307 -12.00 -27.54 -30.52
C PHE A 307 -12.10 -28.93 -29.87
N LEU A 308 -13.09 -29.76 -30.24
CA LEU A 308 -13.17 -31.16 -29.82
C LEU A 308 -11.89 -31.92 -30.17
N LEU A 309 -11.42 -31.81 -31.42
CA LEU A 309 -10.18 -32.44 -31.86
C LEU A 309 -8.97 -31.94 -31.04
N GLY A 310 -8.93 -30.65 -30.72
CA GLY A 310 -7.91 -30.06 -29.85
C GLY A 310 -7.94 -30.61 -28.42
N ILE A 311 -9.13 -30.72 -27.81
CA ILE A 311 -9.32 -31.33 -26.49
C ILE A 311 -8.87 -32.80 -26.53
N THR A 312 -9.29 -33.56 -27.53
CA THR A 312 -8.89 -34.96 -27.71
C THR A 312 -7.38 -35.10 -27.87
N ASN A 313 -6.72 -34.22 -28.63
CA ASN A 313 -5.27 -34.24 -28.79
C ASN A 313 -4.55 -33.96 -27.46
N ILE A 314 -4.99 -32.95 -26.70
CA ILE A 314 -4.39 -32.62 -25.40
C ILE A 314 -4.61 -33.76 -24.40
N TYR A 315 -5.81 -34.33 -24.37
CA TYR A 315 -6.13 -35.49 -23.55
C TYR A 315 -5.23 -36.68 -23.89
N ALA A 316 -5.11 -37.02 -25.18
CA ALA A 316 -4.31 -38.13 -25.65
C ALA A 316 -2.82 -37.98 -25.30
N VAL A 317 -2.26 -36.75 -25.39
CA VAL A 317 -0.90 -36.46 -24.91
C VAL A 317 -0.80 -36.69 -23.40
N SER A 318 -1.81 -36.27 -22.62
CA SER A 318 -1.79 -36.40 -21.17
C SER A 318 -1.94 -37.83 -20.65
N GLN A 319 -2.49 -38.72 -21.46
CA GLN A 319 -2.70 -40.15 -21.16
C GLN A 319 -1.70 -41.06 -21.89
N ASP A 320 -0.65 -40.50 -22.50
CA ASP A 320 0.37 -41.23 -23.27
C ASP A 320 -0.20 -42.08 -24.45
N ILE A 321 -1.42 -41.79 -24.90
CA ILE A 321 -2.08 -42.41 -26.06
C ILE A 321 -1.34 -42.04 -27.35
N ILE A 322 -0.71 -40.86 -27.38
CA ILE A 322 0.12 -40.37 -28.49
C ILE A 322 1.41 -39.74 -27.97
N SER A 323 2.38 -39.54 -28.86
CA SER A 323 3.60 -38.79 -28.54
C SER A 323 3.29 -37.33 -28.22
N THR A 324 4.08 -36.72 -27.34
CA THR A 324 4.00 -35.28 -26.99
C THR A 324 4.26 -34.33 -28.18
N SER A 325 4.77 -34.86 -29.29
CA SER A 325 4.99 -34.12 -30.55
C SER A 325 3.85 -34.30 -31.58
N THR A 326 2.94 -35.25 -31.37
CA THR A 326 1.83 -35.54 -32.29
C THR A 326 0.78 -34.43 -32.23
N ASN A 327 0.48 -33.86 -33.39
CA ASN A 327 -0.49 -32.77 -33.56
C ASN A 327 -1.50 -33.15 -34.64
N PHE A 328 -2.71 -33.51 -34.22
CA PHE A 328 -3.81 -33.96 -35.07
C PHE A 328 -4.23 -32.92 -36.09
N GLY A 329 -4.24 -31.63 -35.72
CA GLY A 329 -4.57 -30.55 -36.66
C GLY A 329 -3.61 -30.50 -37.84
N LYS A 330 -2.29 -30.61 -37.59
CA LYS A 330 -1.28 -30.65 -38.66
C LYS A 330 -1.40 -31.91 -39.52
N ILE A 331 -1.68 -33.07 -38.91
CA ILE A 331 -1.90 -34.32 -39.65
C ILE A 331 -3.05 -34.13 -40.63
N LEU A 332 -4.21 -33.67 -40.14
CA LEU A 332 -5.42 -33.47 -40.93
C LEU A 332 -5.22 -32.41 -42.03
N ASP A 333 -4.54 -31.30 -41.75
CA ASP A 333 -4.26 -30.29 -42.78
C ASP A 333 -3.28 -30.76 -43.85
N SER A 334 -2.36 -31.67 -43.51
CA SER A 334 -1.42 -32.27 -44.48
C SER A 334 -2.04 -33.40 -45.31
N ARG A 335 -3.24 -33.87 -44.93
CA ARG A 335 -3.94 -35.01 -45.53
C ARG A 335 -5.38 -34.65 -45.91
N PRO A 336 -5.57 -34.02 -47.09
CA PRO A 336 -6.90 -33.62 -47.56
C PRO A 336 -7.92 -34.78 -47.61
N ASP A 337 -7.43 -36.00 -47.89
CA ASP A 337 -8.24 -37.22 -47.89
C ASP A 337 -8.79 -37.55 -46.50
N LEU A 338 -7.99 -37.41 -45.44
CA LEU A 338 -8.41 -37.64 -44.06
C LEU A 338 -9.35 -36.54 -43.58
N SER A 339 -9.04 -35.28 -43.85
CA SER A 339 -9.90 -34.13 -43.53
C SER A 339 -11.29 -34.26 -44.16
N LYS A 340 -11.35 -34.64 -45.43
CA LYS A 340 -12.61 -34.91 -46.13
C LYS A 340 -13.37 -36.09 -45.51
N SER A 341 -12.68 -37.22 -45.28
CA SER A 341 -13.27 -38.43 -44.67
C SER A 341 -13.88 -38.14 -43.30
N LEU A 342 -13.16 -37.43 -42.43
CA LEU A 342 -13.65 -37.03 -41.11
C LEU A 342 -14.88 -36.12 -41.25
N ALA A 343 -14.80 -35.07 -42.05
CA ALA A 343 -15.88 -34.10 -42.22
C ALA A 343 -17.17 -34.75 -42.76
N GLU A 344 -17.06 -35.63 -43.77
CA GLU A 344 -18.20 -36.36 -44.33
C GLU A 344 -18.80 -37.36 -43.32
N THR A 345 -17.96 -38.01 -42.51
CA THR A 345 -18.40 -38.91 -41.45
C THR A 345 -19.20 -38.16 -40.37
N LEU A 346 -18.70 -37.02 -39.90
CA LEU A 346 -19.40 -36.21 -38.89
C LEU A 346 -20.67 -35.55 -39.45
N ALA A 347 -20.67 -35.15 -40.72
CA ALA A 347 -21.86 -34.62 -41.37
C ALA A 347 -22.97 -35.68 -41.49
N THR A 348 -22.62 -36.94 -41.79
CA THR A 348 -23.57 -38.06 -41.77
C THR A 348 -24.12 -38.29 -40.37
N ALA A 349 -23.24 -38.34 -39.35
CA ALA A 349 -23.65 -38.49 -37.96
C ALA A 349 -24.62 -37.39 -37.49
N GLN A 350 -24.43 -36.14 -37.93
CA GLN A 350 -25.35 -35.05 -37.62
C GLN A 350 -26.76 -35.28 -38.21
N LYS A 351 -26.84 -35.74 -39.46
CA LYS A 351 -28.12 -36.07 -40.13
C LYS A 351 -28.84 -37.22 -39.44
N GLU A 352 -28.07 -38.21 -38.98
CA GLU A 352 -28.56 -39.39 -38.27
C GLU A 352 -28.84 -39.11 -36.79
N HIS A 353 -28.51 -37.90 -36.32
CA HIS A 353 -28.65 -37.45 -34.93
C HIS A 353 -27.82 -38.28 -33.92
N ASP A 354 -26.67 -38.77 -34.38
CA ASP A 354 -25.70 -39.48 -33.57
C ASP A 354 -24.86 -38.56 -32.67
N CYS A 355 -24.21 -39.16 -31.68
CA CYS A 355 -23.26 -38.46 -30.81
C CYS A 355 -21.97 -38.15 -31.57
N ILE A 356 -21.79 -36.89 -31.95
CA ILE A 356 -20.65 -36.39 -32.73
C ILE A 356 -19.31 -36.74 -32.07
N GLU A 357 -19.19 -36.60 -30.74
CA GLU A 357 -17.94 -36.92 -30.04
C GLU A 357 -17.59 -38.41 -30.11
N ALA A 358 -18.59 -39.29 -29.99
CA ALA A 358 -18.38 -40.74 -30.09
C ALA A 358 -17.97 -41.15 -31.50
N ILE A 359 -18.59 -40.56 -32.52
CA ILE A 359 -18.24 -40.81 -33.92
C ILE A 359 -16.84 -40.29 -34.25
N ALA A 360 -16.47 -39.10 -33.77
CA ALA A 360 -15.13 -38.55 -33.97
C ALA A 360 -14.04 -39.45 -33.40
N LEU A 361 -14.21 -39.96 -32.18
CA LEU A 361 -13.25 -40.87 -31.55
C LEU A 361 -13.22 -42.24 -32.25
N SER A 362 -14.38 -42.76 -32.65
CA SER A 362 -14.47 -44.02 -33.40
C SER A 362 -13.76 -43.91 -34.75
N TRP A 363 -13.91 -42.78 -35.42
CA TRP A 363 -13.17 -42.48 -36.65
C TRP A 363 -11.66 -42.44 -36.38
N MET A 364 -11.18 -41.76 -35.33
CA MET A 364 -9.75 -41.75 -34.99
C MET A 364 -9.20 -43.16 -34.72
N ASN A 365 -9.96 -44.01 -34.03
CA ASN A 365 -9.60 -45.40 -33.81
C ASN A 365 -9.50 -46.21 -35.11
N ALA A 366 -10.38 -45.95 -36.08
CA ALA A 366 -10.33 -46.60 -37.40
C ALA A 366 -9.12 -46.16 -38.23
N TYR A 367 -8.63 -44.93 -38.02
CA TYR A 367 -7.43 -44.36 -38.65
C TYR A 367 -6.25 -44.25 -37.67
N ALA A 368 -6.13 -45.22 -36.74
CA ALA A 368 -5.17 -45.15 -35.64
C ALA A 368 -3.72 -45.00 -36.11
N THR A 369 -3.35 -45.63 -37.24
CA THR A 369 -1.98 -45.55 -37.78
C THR A 369 -1.68 -44.15 -38.31
N GLU A 370 -2.59 -43.57 -39.08
CA GLU A 370 -2.48 -42.24 -39.64
C GLU A 370 -2.50 -41.15 -38.57
N MET A 371 -3.33 -41.35 -37.54
CA MET A 371 -3.43 -40.49 -36.37
C MET A 371 -2.33 -40.73 -35.33
N GLN A 372 -1.42 -41.68 -35.58
CA GLN A 372 -0.27 -42.00 -34.72
C GLN A 372 -0.68 -42.39 -33.29
N LEU A 373 -1.79 -43.12 -33.14
CA LEU A 373 -2.24 -43.65 -31.86
C LEU A 373 -1.38 -44.84 -31.45
N ASN A 374 -0.84 -44.82 -30.24
CA ASN A 374 -0.18 -45.96 -29.63
C ASN A 374 -1.20 -47.01 -29.16
N THR A 375 -2.37 -46.53 -28.72
CA THR A 375 -3.51 -47.33 -28.24
C THR A 375 -4.82 -46.69 -28.68
N SER A 376 -5.85 -47.49 -28.88
CA SER A 376 -7.19 -46.97 -29.23
C SER A 376 -7.85 -46.28 -28.04
N PHE A 377 -8.65 -45.24 -28.31
CA PHE A 377 -9.52 -44.62 -27.33
C PHE A 377 -10.59 -45.61 -26.85
N THR A 378 -10.76 -45.68 -25.54
CA THR A 378 -11.73 -46.51 -24.83
C THR A 378 -13.03 -45.76 -24.56
N HIS A 379 -14.02 -46.45 -23.98
CA HIS A 379 -15.26 -45.82 -23.53
C HIS A 379 -15.04 -44.81 -22.39
N ASP A 380 -14.09 -45.09 -21.50
CA ASP A 380 -13.75 -44.18 -20.40
C ASP A 380 -13.07 -42.91 -20.93
N ASP A 381 -12.21 -43.04 -21.95
CA ASP A 381 -11.61 -41.88 -22.64
C ASP A 381 -12.68 -41.01 -23.29
N LEU A 382 -13.65 -41.62 -23.98
CA LEU A 382 -14.79 -40.90 -24.57
C LEU A 382 -15.56 -40.12 -23.51
N LYS A 383 -15.86 -40.73 -22.37
CA LYS A 383 -16.58 -40.07 -21.28
C LYS A 383 -15.79 -38.86 -20.77
N ALA A 384 -14.51 -39.02 -20.48
CA ALA A 384 -13.65 -37.95 -20.00
C ALA A 384 -13.51 -36.81 -21.02
N ILE A 385 -13.28 -37.13 -22.30
CA ILE A 385 -13.17 -36.15 -23.38
C ILE A 385 -14.47 -35.36 -23.54
N LYS A 386 -15.63 -36.03 -23.53
CA LYS A 386 -16.93 -35.36 -23.63
C LYS A 386 -17.16 -34.38 -22.48
N GLU A 387 -16.90 -34.81 -21.25
CA GLU A 387 -17.05 -33.97 -20.06
C GLU A 387 -16.12 -32.75 -20.11
N ILE A 388 -14.84 -32.95 -20.49
CA ILE A 388 -13.88 -31.85 -20.64
C ILE A 388 -14.30 -30.91 -21.77
N PHE A 389 -14.64 -31.44 -22.94
CA PHE A 389 -15.05 -30.66 -24.11
C PHE A 389 -16.25 -29.77 -23.79
N ALA A 390 -17.34 -30.36 -23.28
CA ALA A 390 -18.55 -29.62 -22.95
C ALA A 390 -18.29 -28.54 -21.90
N LYS A 391 -17.54 -28.87 -20.84
CA LYS A 391 -17.21 -27.91 -19.77
C LYS A 391 -16.33 -26.76 -20.27
N ARG A 392 -15.27 -27.06 -21.02
CA ARG A 392 -14.35 -26.02 -21.52
C ARG A 392 -15.01 -25.14 -22.56
N TYR A 393 -15.78 -25.72 -23.48
CA TYR A 393 -16.47 -24.93 -24.50
C TYR A 393 -17.51 -24.00 -23.86
N ALA A 394 -18.25 -24.47 -22.84
CA ALA A 394 -19.21 -23.62 -22.12
C ALA A 394 -18.54 -22.40 -21.45
N GLU A 395 -17.28 -22.51 -21.01
CA GLU A 395 -16.51 -21.40 -20.44
C GLU A 395 -16.06 -20.36 -21.48
N ILE A 396 -15.95 -20.75 -22.77
CA ILE A 396 -15.46 -19.87 -23.85
C ILE A 396 -16.52 -19.53 -24.89
N LYS A 397 -17.77 -20.00 -24.76
CA LYS A 397 -18.83 -19.86 -25.78
C LYS A 397 -19.10 -18.42 -26.20
N ASP A 398 -18.85 -17.47 -25.30
CA ASP A 398 -19.06 -16.04 -25.49
C ASP A 398 -17.76 -15.28 -25.89
N SER A 399 -16.70 -16.02 -26.25
CA SER A 399 -15.43 -15.41 -26.67
C SER A 399 -15.62 -14.64 -27.99
N PRO A 400 -15.02 -13.44 -28.12
CA PRO A 400 -15.11 -12.67 -29.36
C PRO A 400 -14.32 -13.32 -30.52
N HIS A 401 -13.33 -14.15 -30.18
CA HIS A 401 -12.42 -14.82 -31.09
C HIS A 401 -12.27 -16.29 -30.67
N PHE A 402 -12.15 -17.20 -31.63
CA PHE A 402 -11.99 -18.64 -31.39
C PHE A 402 -10.68 -19.20 -31.99
N ASP A 403 -9.77 -18.31 -32.37
CA ASP A 403 -8.52 -18.63 -33.05
C ASP A 403 -7.56 -19.45 -32.17
N GLU A 404 -7.59 -19.22 -30.85
CA GLU A 404 -6.68 -19.90 -29.93
C GLU A 404 -7.17 -19.95 -28.49
N PHE A 405 -6.69 -20.97 -27.76
CA PHE A 405 -6.95 -21.13 -26.33
C PHE A 405 -5.74 -21.74 -25.61
N PHE A 406 -5.52 -21.28 -24.38
CA PHE A 406 -4.63 -21.91 -23.40
C PHE A 406 -5.43 -22.84 -22.49
N LEU A 407 -4.90 -24.02 -22.18
CA LEU A 407 -5.54 -24.99 -21.31
C LEU A 407 -4.57 -25.46 -20.23
N LEU A 408 -5.03 -25.40 -18.98
CA LEU A 408 -4.27 -25.87 -17.84
C LEU A 408 -4.76 -27.26 -17.41
N ASN A 409 -3.88 -28.25 -17.43
CA ASN A 409 -4.17 -29.56 -16.87
C ASN A 409 -3.92 -29.54 -15.36
N THR A 410 -5.01 -29.45 -14.59
CA THR A 410 -4.96 -29.41 -13.12
C THR A 410 -4.69 -30.76 -12.46
N GLN A 411 -4.74 -31.86 -13.21
CA GLN A 411 -4.38 -33.20 -12.72
C GLN A 411 -2.87 -33.44 -12.78
N LYS A 412 -2.12 -32.65 -13.56
CA LYS A 412 -0.67 -32.75 -13.68
C LYS A 412 0.00 -31.62 -12.90
N LYS A 413 0.93 -31.97 -12.01
CA LYS A 413 1.83 -30.97 -11.39
C LYS A 413 2.75 -30.37 -12.46
N GLY A 414 2.98 -29.07 -12.40
CA GLY A 414 3.88 -28.36 -13.29
C GLY A 414 4.13 -26.94 -12.81
N HIS A 415 4.76 -26.13 -13.65
CA HIS A 415 5.11 -24.73 -13.32
C HIS A 415 3.93 -23.75 -13.38
N PHE A 416 2.76 -24.20 -13.84
CA PHE A 416 1.57 -23.36 -13.99
C PHE A 416 0.48 -23.74 -12.99
N VAL A 417 -0.14 -22.72 -12.41
CA VAL A 417 -1.12 -22.82 -11.33
C VAL A 417 -2.29 -21.87 -11.58
N ILE A 418 -3.38 -22.06 -10.84
CA ILE A 418 -4.53 -21.16 -10.79
C ILE A 418 -4.37 -20.28 -9.56
N HIS A 419 -4.39 -18.96 -9.73
CA HIS A 419 -4.45 -18.02 -8.62
C HIS A 419 -5.27 -16.80 -9.03
N GLN A 420 -6.20 -16.37 -8.16
CA GLN A 420 -7.02 -15.16 -8.36
C GLN A 420 -7.72 -15.11 -9.73
N GLY A 421 -8.27 -16.25 -10.17
CA GLY A 421 -9.01 -16.33 -11.44
C GLY A 421 -8.14 -16.22 -12.69
N SER A 422 -6.83 -16.44 -12.58
CA SER A 422 -5.89 -16.46 -13.69
C SER A 422 -5.05 -17.75 -13.69
N ILE A 423 -4.61 -18.15 -14.87
CA ILE A 423 -3.53 -19.11 -15.05
C ILE A 423 -2.22 -18.34 -14.85
N CYS A 424 -1.41 -18.76 -13.89
CA CYS A 424 -0.20 -18.08 -13.45
C CYS A 424 1.01 -19.02 -13.47
N THR A 425 2.20 -18.43 -13.41
CA THR A 425 3.43 -19.14 -13.02
C THR A 425 4.05 -18.47 -11.80
N ASN A 426 4.90 -19.17 -11.06
CA ASN A 426 5.63 -18.56 -9.96
C ASN A 426 6.71 -17.62 -10.52
N PHE A 427 6.68 -16.35 -10.13
CA PHE A 427 7.61 -15.33 -10.60
C PHE A 427 9.08 -15.70 -10.32
N ALA A 428 9.35 -16.48 -9.27
CA ALA A 428 10.70 -16.97 -8.99
C ALA A 428 11.24 -17.89 -10.11
N GLU A 429 10.38 -18.69 -10.74
CA GLU A 429 10.77 -19.56 -11.87
C GLU A 429 11.11 -18.72 -13.10
N PHE A 430 10.30 -17.70 -13.38
CA PHE A 430 10.56 -16.75 -14.46
C PHE A 430 11.86 -15.97 -14.22
N ALA A 431 12.02 -15.40 -13.03
CA ALA A 431 13.18 -14.58 -12.65
C ALA A 431 14.50 -15.35 -12.71
N SER A 432 14.47 -16.66 -12.47
CA SER A 432 15.65 -17.53 -12.50
C SER A 432 16.13 -17.87 -13.91
N SER A 433 15.44 -17.41 -14.96
CA SER A 433 15.88 -17.62 -16.33
C SER A 433 17.25 -16.98 -16.59
N PRO A 434 18.23 -17.71 -17.16
CA PRO A 434 19.51 -17.15 -17.55
C PRO A 434 19.40 -15.97 -18.53
N LEU A 435 18.31 -15.90 -19.30
CA LEU A 435 18.06 -14.84 -20.28
C LEU A 435 17.81 -13.47 -19.63
N LEU A 436 17.37 -13.43 -18.37
CA LEU A 436 17.10 -12.17 -17.66
C LEU A 436 18.35 -11.57 -17.00
N GLY A 437 19.45 -12.33 -16.92
CA GLY A 437 20.71 -11.86 -16.37
C GLY A 437 20.63 -11.36 -14.92
N VAL A 438 19.64 -11.81 -14.14
CA VAL A 438 19.49 -11.42 -12.73
C VAL A 438 20.72 -11.90 -11.94
N PRO A 439 21.36 -11.04 -11.12
CA PRO A 439 22.52 -11.43 -10.31
C PRO A 439 22.27 -12.70 -9.51
N LYS A 440 23.25 -13.61 -9.50
CA LYS A 440 23.13 -14.92 -8.84
C LYS A 440 22.80 -14.79 -7.36
N GLU A 441 23.34 -13.77 -6.71
CA GLU A 441 23.11 -13.48 -5.29
C GLU A 441 21.64 -13.15 -5.01
N LEU A 442 20.93 -12.53 -5.96
CA LEU A 442 19.50 -12.26 -5.83
C LEU A 442 18.64 -13.50 -6.13
N ILE A 443 19.06 -14.33 -7.09
CA ILE A 443 18.34 -15.56 -7.43
C ILE A 443 18.45 -16.62 -6.34
N GLN A 444 19.62 -16.80 -5.70
CA GLN A 444 19.80 -17.74 -4.59
C GLN A 444 18.83 -17.48 -3.43
N LEU A 445 18.39 -16.24 -3.26
CA LEU A 445 17.40 -15.88 -2.24
C LEU A 445 15.98 -16.38 -2.55
N LEU A 446 15.73 -16.80 -3.80
CA LEU A 446 14.47 -17.38 -4.28
C LEU A 446 14.47 -18.93 -4.30
N ASP A 447 15.61 -19.59 -4.07
CA ASP A 447 15.71 -21.06 -4.06
C ASP A 447 14.70 -21.69 -3.09
N LYS A 448 14.54 -21.08 -1.91
CA LYS A 448 13.57 -21.53 -0.90
C LYS A 448 12.13 -21.43 -1.41
N VAL A 449 11.81 -20.39 -2.20
CA VAL A 449 10.49 -20.19 -2.80
C VAL A 449 10.22 -21.25 -3.87
N GLN A 450 11.19 -21.52 -4.74
CA GLN A 450 11.06 -22.55 -5.79
C GLN A 450 10.92 -23.96 -5.19
N HIS A 451 11.66 -24.24 -4.11
CA HIS A 451 11.54 -25.50 -3.40
C HIS A 451 10.15 -25.67 -2.77
N ASP A 452 9.65 -24.65 -2.07
CA ASP A 452 8.32 -24.69 -1.44
C ASP A 452 7.18 -24.75 -2.48
N ALA A 453 7.35 -24.08 -3.62
CA ALA A 453 6.34 -24.07 -4.69
C ALA A 453 5.97 -25.48 -5.21
N LYS A 454 6.89 -26.45 -5.14
CA LYS A 454 6.64 -27.85 -5.53
C LYS A 454 5.62 -28.56 -4.63
N ASN A 455 5.47 -28.06 -3.40
CA ASN A 455 4.55 -28.59 -2.40
C ASN A 455 3.15 -27.97 -2.51
N LEU A 456 3.00 -26.87 -3.25
CA LEU A 456 1.71 -26.21 -3.45
C LEU A 456 0.79 -27.02 -4.37
N SER A 457 -0.51 -26.83 -4.20
CA SER A 457 -1.55 -27.35 -5.10
C SER A 457 -1.58 -26.55 -6.41
N VAL A 458 -2.16 -27.12 -7.47
CA VAL A 458 -2.36 -26.38 -8.73
C VAL A 458 -3.36 -25.24 -8.52
N ASN A 459 -4.36 -25.40 -7.65
CA ASN A 459 -5.27 -24.31 -7.28
C ASN A 459 -4.77 -23.63 -6.00
N ILE A 460 -4.32 -22.39 -6.12
CA ILE A 460 -3.79 -21.60 -5.01
C ILE A 460 -4.90 -20.73 -4.41
N PRO A 461 -5.12 -20.80 -3.07
CA PRO A 461 -6.10 -19.96 -2.40
C PRO A 461 -5.89 -18.47 -2.67
N HIS A 462 -6.98 -17.74 -2.89
CA HIS A 462 -6.95 -16.29 -3.12
C HIS A 462 -6.81 -15.48 -1.82
N LYS A 463 -7.02 -16.09 -0.65
CA LYS A 463 -6.83 -15.48 0.68
C LYS A 463 -5.70 -16.19 1.43
N ASN A 464 -4.98 -15.43 2.25
CA ASN A 464 -3.87 -15.90 3.06
C ASN A 464 -4.36 -16.23 4.48
N SER A 465 -4.50 -17.51 4.79
CA SER A 465 -5.06 -17.99 6.06
C SER A 465 -4.19 -17.70 7.29
N LEU A 466 -2.90 -17.43 7.11
CA LEU A 466 -1.98 -17.06 8.19
C LEU A 466 -2.10 -15.59 8.62
N ILE A 467 -2.76 -14.75 7.83
CA ILE A 467 -2.88 -13.32 8.11
C ILE A 467 -4.04 -13.09 9.08
N LYS A 468 -3.78 -12.27 10.10
CA LYS A 468 -4.78 -11.82 11.08
C LYS A 468 -5.14 -10.37 10.78
N ASP A 469 -6.43 -10.08 10.82
CA ASP A 469 -7.02 -8.74 10.64
C ASP A 469 -6.89 -7.88 11.90
N ALA A 470 -6.84 -8.50 13.08
CA ALA A 470 -6.63 -7.81 14.33
C ALA A 470 -5.89 -8.68 15.36
N LEU A 471 -5.22 -8.01 16.30
CA LEU A 471 -4.68 -8.61 17.52
C LEU A 471 -5.48 -8.13 18.73
N VAL A 472 -5.90 -9.04 19.59
CA VAL A 472 -6.50 -8.71 20.88
C VAL A 472 -5.38 -8.66 21.93
N ILE A 473 -5.21 -7.50 22.55
CA ILE A 473 -4.27 -7.28 23.66
C ILE A 473 -5.09 -7.21 24.95
N ASP A 474 -4.78 -8.08 25.90
CA ASP A 474 -5.37 -8.02 27.24
C ASP A 474 -4.60 -7.01 28.09
N THR A 475 -5.09 -5.77 28.09
CA THR A 475 -4.48 -4.65 28.82
C THR A 475 -4.54 -4.83 30.34
N THR A 476 -5.41 -5.70 30.86
CA THR A 476 -5.52 -5.97 32.30
C THR A 476 -4.31 -6.72 32.85
N THR A 477 -3.62 -7.47 31.99
CA THR A 477 -2.42 -8.25 32.35
C THR A 477 -1.11 -7.45 32.29
N LEU A 478 -1.15 -6.24 31.72
CA LEU A 478 0.05 -5.41 31.51
C LEU A 478 0.38 -4.57 32.75
N ASN A 479 1.67 -4.55 33.12
CA ASN A 479 2.18 -3.64 34.15
C ASN A 479 2.40 -2.21 33.60
N HIS A 480 2.65 -1.22 34.47
CA HIS A 480 2.83 0.18 34.07
C HIS A 480 3.95 0.39 33.04
N THR A 481 5.05 -0.35 33.12
CA THR A 481 6.15 -0.26 32.13
C THR A 481 5.72 -0.77 30.76
N GLN A 482 4.98 -1.88 30.72
CA GLN A 482 4.44 -2.45 29.49
C GLN A 482 3.35 -1.56 28.88
N LEU A 483 2.49 -0.95 29.72
CA LEU A 483 1.50 0.04 29.29
C LEU A 483 2.17 1.30 28.74
N GLN A 484 3.24 1.77 29.36
CA GLN A 484 4.05 2.89 28.84
C GLN A 484 4.63 2.55 27.47
N THR A 485 5.20 1.35 27.31
CA THR A 485 5.74 0.88 26.02
C THR A 485 4.62 0.74 24.97
N LEU A 486 3.42 0.30 25.35
CA LEU A 486 2.25 0.26 24.46
C LEU A 486 1.80 1.66 24.05
N TYR A 487 1.71 2.59 25.01
CA TYR A 487 1.36 3.99 24.78
C TYR A 487 2.34 4.68 23.82
N GLU A 488 3.64 4.48 24.02
CA GLU A 488 4.69 5.01 23.13
C GLU A 488 4.56 4.45 21.71
N ARG A 489 4.37 3.14 21.56
CA ARG A 489 4.13 2.49 20.25
C ARG A 489 2.90 3.06 19.54
N ILE A 490 1.77 3.17 20.23
CA ILE A 490 0.55 3.78 19.66
C ILE A 490 0.83 5.22 19.23
N ASN A 491 1.58 5.97 20.03
CA ASN A 491 1.93 7.36 19.74
C ASN A 491 2.83 7.54 18.51
N THR A 492 3.64 6.53 18.17
CA THR A 492 4.46 6.52 16.95
C THR A 492 3.68 6.17 15.68
N SER A 493 2.40 5.75 15.80
CA SER A 493 1.54 5.49 14.65
C SER A 493 1.41 6.74 13.78
N LYS A 494 1.64 6.58 12.46
CA LYS A 494 1.45 7.65 11.46
C LYS A 494 -0.02 7.90 11.13
N ASP A 495 -0.92 7.01 11.54
CA ASP A 495 -2.34 7.08 11.27
C ASP A 495 -3.08 7.76 12.43
N PRO A 496 -3.50 9.03 12.29
CA PRO A 496 -4.06 9.81 13.39
C PRO A 496 -5.39 9.24 13.89
N LYS A 497 -6.23 8.68 13.01
CA LYS A 497 -7.51 8.09 13.38
C LYS A 497 -7.30 6.81 14.19
N LEU A 498 -6.43 5.93 13.70
CA LEU A 498 -6.08 4.71 14.42
C LEU A 498 -5.43 5.02 15.77
N LYS A 499 -4.55 6.03 15.82
CA LYS A 499 -3.92 6.48 17.05
C LYS A 499 -4.96 6.94 18.08
N GLU A 500 -5.88 7.82 17.67
CA GLU A 500 -6.95 8.32 18.53
C GLU A 500 -7.82 7.18 19.07
N GLU A 501 -8.22 6.25 18.20
CA GLU A 501 -9.02 5.08 18.57
C GLU A 501 -8.30 4.19 19.60
N LEU A 502 -7.03 3.86 19.35
CA LEU A 502 -6.25 2.99 20.24
C LEU A 502 -5.94 3.66 21.59
N LEU A 503 -5.65 4.96 21.60
CA LEU A 503 -5.46 5.71 22.85
C LEU A 503 -6.77 5.82 23.65
N GLY A 504 -7.90 6.03 22.97
CA GLY A 504 -9.23 5.98 23.58
C GLY A 504 -9.51 4.64 24.25
N GLN A 505 -9.33 3.52 23.52
CA GLN A 505 -9.49 2.17 24.08
C GLN A 505 -8.57 1.93 25.29
N LEU A 506 -7.30 2.36 25.21
CA LEU A 506 -6.35 2.18 26.31
C LEU A 506 -6.79 2.97 27.56
N LYS A 507 -7.30 4.19 27.39
CA LYS A 507 -7.82 5.04 28.47
C LYS A 507 -9.07 4.42 29.11
N ASP A 508 -9.98 3.89 28.30
CA ASP A 508 -11.22 3.27 28.78
C ASP A 508 -10.95 1.95 29.53
N GLU A 509 -10.04 1.12 29.03
CA GLU A 509 -9.71 -0.17 29.66
C GLU A 509 -8.78 -0.02 30.87
N ARG A 510 -7.91 1.01 30.90
CA ARG A 510 -6.92 1.26 31.96
C ARG A 510 -6.95 2.72 32.42
N PRO A 511 -8.03 3.18 33.07
CA PRO A 511 -8.14 4.55 33.58
C PRO A 511 -7.11 4.88 34.68
N ASP A 512 -6.49 3.85 35.28
CA ASP A 512 -5.42 3.96 36.26
C ASP A 512 -4.05 4.31 35.64
N PHE A 513 -3.87 4.05 34.35
CA PHE A 513 -2.60 4.31 33.66
C PHE A 513 -2.49 5.79 33.27
N LYS A 514 -1.46 6.46 33.80
CA LYS A 514 -1.07 7.82 33.41
C LYS A 514 0.27 7.77 32.69
N PRO A 515 0.35 8.15 31.39
CA PRO A 515 1.58 8.07 30.63
C PRO A 515 2.64 9.01 31.20
N LYS A 516 3.90 8.57 31.18
CA LYS A 516 5.04 9.37 31.62
C LYS A 516 5.34 10.43 30.56
N ILE A 517 5.27 11.70 30.97
CA ILE A 517 5.52 12.87 30.13
C ILE A 517 7.02 12.93 29.75
N ASP A 518 7.27 13.22 28.47
CA ASP A 518 8.60 13.33 27.89
C ASP A 518 9.38 14.53 28.45
N LYS A 519 10.64 14.30 28.87
CA LYS A 519 11.55 15.36 29.32
C LYS A 519 11.87 16.37 28.23
N GLN A 520 11.64 16.00 26.98
CA GLN A 520 11.98 16.79 25.81
C GLN A 520 11.33 18.18 25.81
N PHE A 521 10.10 18.33 26.33
CA PHE A 521 9.44 19.64 26.44
C PHE A 521 10.19 20.62 27.35
N LEU A 522 10.55 20.17 28.56
CA LEU A 522 11.33 20.98 29.51
C LEU A 522 12.71 21.34 28.92
N GLN A 523 13.30 20.41 28.18
CA GLN A 523 14.60 20.60 27.53
C GLN A 523 14.54 21.66 26.42
N HIS A 524 13.53 21.63 25.56
CA HIS A 524 13.34 22.63 24.50
C HIS A 524 13.16 24.04 25.08
N VAL A 525 12.40 24.17 26.16
CA VAL A 525 12.24 25.44 26.89
C VAL A 525 13.57 25.91 27.47
N ALA A 526 14.35 25.01 28.08
CA ALA A 526 15.66 25.32 28.64
C ALA A 526 16.66 25.82 27.59
N TYR A 527 16.58 25.27 26.38
CA TYR A 527 17.44 25.60 25.25
C TYR A 527 16.94 26.78 24.41
N GLY A 528 15.82 27.41 24.77
CA GLY A 528 15.24 28.51 24.03
C GLY A 528 14.73 28.10 22.64
N GLU A 529 14.39 26.82 22.46
CA GLU A 529 13.85 26.21 21.24
C GLU A 529 12.32 26.39 21.22
N GLN A 530 11.90 27.66 21.11
CA GLN A 530 10.49 28.05 21.29
C GLN A 530 9.55 27.35 20.30
N ASN A 531 9.94 27.19 19.04
CA ASN A 531 9.08 26.58 18.03
C ASN A 531 8.88 25.09 18.31
N GLU A 532 9.94 24.40 18.71
CA GLU A 532 9.94 22.99 19.08
C GLU A 532 9.09 22.76 20.33
N ALA A 533 9.21 23.63 21.34
CA ALA A 533 8.36 23.59 22.53
C ALA A 533 6.88 23.87 22.19
N GLU A 534 6.59 24.88 21.37
CA GLU A 534 5.24 25.25 20.95
C GLU A 534 4.57 24.13 20.13
N GLN A 535 5.32 23.45 19.26
CA GLN A 535 4.84 22.28 18.53
C GLN A 535 4.36 21.15 19.43
N LEU A 536 4.96 20.97 20.62
CA LEU A 536 4.49 19.96 21.58
C LEU A 536 3.17 20.37 22.23
N LEU A 537 2.97 21.67 22.50
CA LEU A 537 1.74 22.20 23.08
C LEU A 537 0.57 22.27 22.09
N GLN A 538 0.84 22.35 20.78
CA GLN A 538 -0.19 22.39 19.74
C GLN A 538 -0.85 21.03 19.46
N LYS A 539 -0.29 19.92 19.95
CA LYS A 539 -0.76 18.56 19.61
C LYS A 539 -2.11 18.21 20.21
N ASP A 540 -2.31 18.54 21.49
CA ASP A 540 -3.50 18.19 22.26
C ASP A 540 -3.66 19.14 23.45
N VAL A 541 -4.88 19.60 23.69
CA VAL A 541 -5.16 20.64 24.70
C VAL A 541 -5.00 20.09 26.12
N GLU A 542 -5.41 18.85 26.38
CA GLU A 542 -5.27 18.23 27.71
C GLU A 542 -3.80 17.92 28.01
N ALA A 543 -3.10 17.28 27.08
CA ALA A 543 -1.67 17.00 27.18
C ALA A 543 -0.84 18.28 27.32
N ALA A 544 -1.26 19.39 26.69
CA ALA A 544 -0.61 20.68 26.88
C ALA A 544 -0.69 21.14 28.35
N GLN A 545 -1.84 20.98 29.03
CA GLN A 545 -1.95 21.35 30.45
C GLN A 545 -1.06 20.47 31.33
N GLU A 546 -0.97 19.18 31.03
CA GLU A 546 -0.07 18.25 31.73
C GLU A 546 1.39 18.64 31.53
N LEU A 547 1.81 18.97 30.30
CA LEU A 547 3.16 19.45 29.98
C LEU A 547 3.48 20.75 30.72
N LEU A 548 2.56 21.71 30.73
CA LEU A 548 2.72 23.02 31.36
C LEU A 548 2.82 22.93 32.89
N THR A 549 2.21 21.91 33.49
CA THR A 549 2.24 21.67 34.95
C THR A 549 3.23 20.59 35.38
N ALA A 550 3.97 19.98 34.43
CA ALA A 550 4.95 18.95 34.70
C ALA A 550 6.08 19.48 35.61
N ARG A 551 6.34 18.77 36.72
CA ARG A 551 7.33 19.14 37.74
C ARG A 551 8.07 17.92 38.27
N ASN A 552 9.12 18.15 39.05
CA ASN A 552 9.98 17.10 39.64
C ASN A 552 10.71 16.24 38.60
N ILE A 553 10.84 16.74 37.37
CA ILE A 553 11.57 16.10 36.28
C ILE A 553 12.85 16.92 36.08
N PRO A 554 14.05 16.34 36.28
CA PRO A 554 15.29 17.09 36.10
C PRO A 554 15.59 17.35 34.62
N PHE A 555 15.94 18.60 34.30
CA PHE A 555 16.43 19.04 32.99
C PHE A 555 17.57 20.06 33.16
N THR A 556 18.44 20.17 32.15
CA THR A 556 19.68 20.95 32.25
C THR A 556 19.78 21.95 31.11
N ASP A 557 20.09 23.21 31.39
CA ASP A 557 20.30 24.22 30.34
C ASP A 557 21.72 24.18 29.74
N TYR A 558 21.98 25.04 28.75
CA TYR A 558 23.29 25.08 28.08
C TYR A 558 24.47 25.48 29.00
N SER A 559 24.20 26.19 30.09
CA SER A 559 25.23 26.57 31.06
C SER A 559 25.52 25.45 32.08
N GLY A 560 24.81 24.32 31.99
CA GLY A 560 24.97 23.17 32.87
C GLY A 560 24.23 23.31 34.19
N ARG A 561 23.24 24.21 34.28
CA ARG A 561 22.36 24.35 35.45
C ARG A 561 21.23 23.35 35.34
N THR A 562 21.03 22.53 36.37
CA THR A 562 19.97 21.51 36.42
C THR A 562 18.84 21.94 37.35
N PHE A 563 17.63 21.96 36.82
CA PHE A 563 16.40 22.39 37.48
C PHE A 563 15.40 21.22 37.59
N THR A 564 14.48 21.29 38.55
CA THR A 564 13.37 20.32 38.73
C THR A 564 12.00 20.99 38.80
N CYS A 565 11.89 22.21 38.27
CA CYS A 565 10.68 23.03 38.24
C CYS A 565 9.86 22.81 36.95
N THR A 566 8.79 23.58 36.78
CA THR A 566 8.03 23.64 35.51
C THR A 566 8.79 24.41 34.43
N ALA A 567 8.42 24.19 33.17
CA ALA A 567 8.90 24.98 32.03
C ALA A 567 8.74 26.49 32.26
N TYR A 568 7.61 26.90 32.82
CA TYR A 568 7.31 28.32 33.02
C TYR A 568 8.17 28.94 34.13
N GLU A 569 8.36 28.24 35.26
CA GLU A 569 9.24 28.73 36.34
C GLU A 569 10.67 28.95 35.85
N TYR A 570 11.21 28.05 35.02
CA TYR A 570 12.52 28.26 34.42
C TYR A 570 12.54 29.45 33.46
N ALA A 571 11.55 29.58 32.56
CA ALA A 571 11.49 30.70 31.62
C ALA A 571 11.39 32.05 32.36
N TYR A 572 10.60 32.10 33.43
CA TYR A 572 10.45 33.25 34.32
C TYR A 572 11.76 33.57 35.06
N TRP A 573 12.43 32.56 35.63
CA TRP A 573 13.75 32.72 36.27
C TRP A 573 14.79 33.22 35.27
N ALA A 574 14.86 32.63 34.08
CA ALA A 574 15.78 33.01 33.02
C ALA A 574 15.49 34.40 32.45
N LYS A 575 14.31 34.98 32.73
CA LYS A 575 13.77 36.20 32.11
C LYS A 575 13.53 36.08 30.60
N ASP A 576 13.27 34.87 30.09
CA ASP A 576 12.89 34.65 28.68
C ASP A 576 11.40 34.99 28.48
N THR A 577 11.12 36.28 28.40
CA THR A 577 9.73 36.78 28.36
C THR A 577 9.02 36.43 27.05
N HIS A 578 9.76 36.21 25.96
CA HIS A 578 9.20 35.65 24.72
C HIS A 578 8.68 34.22 24.92
N MET A 579 9.44 33.37 25.62
CA MET A 579 9.00 32.01 25.96
C MET A 579 7.81 32.04 26.93
N CYS A 580 7.83 32.91 27.95
CA CYS A 580 6.69 33.09 28.85
C CYS A 580 5.40 33.43 28.08
N ARG A 581 5.46 34.40 27.16
CA ARG A 581 4.30 34.78 26.31
C ARG A 581 3.81 33.64 25.44
N MET A 582 4.72 32.81 24.92
CA MET A 582 4.34 31.60 24.18
C MET A 582 3.57 30.63 25.08
N LEU A 583 4.13 30.27 26.24
CA LEU A 583 3.53 29.32 27.17
C LEU A 583 2.16 29.79 27.71
N GLU A 584 2.04 31.09 28.06
CA GLU A 584 0.81 31.71 28.56
C GLU A 584 -0.41 31.49 27.63
N ARG A 585 -0.19 31.48 26.31
CA ARG A 585 -1.27 31.30 25.30
C ARG A 585 -1.93 29.92 25.35
N TYR A 586 -1.24 28.93 25.92
CA TYR A 586 -1.70 27.54 26.00
C TYR A 586 -2.21 27.16 27.39
N MET A 587 -2.22 28.07 28.37
CA MET A 587 -2.68 27.78 29.73
C MET A 587 -4.19 28.03 29.88
N ASN A 588 -4.92 27.03 30.37
CA ASN A 588 -6.28 27.23 30.86
C ASN A 588 -6.27 27.91 32.25
N ASP A 589 -7.45 28.28 32.78
CA ASP A 589 -7.57 29.00 34.06
C ASP A 589 -6.94 28.22 35.23
N GLN A 590 -7.12 26.90 35.28
CA GLN A 590 -6.56 26.06 36.34
C GLN A 590 -5.02 26.06 36.28
N THR A 591 -4.45 25.87 35.10
CA THR A 591 -3.00 25.90 34.87
C THR A 591 -2.44 27.29 35.22
N LYS A 592 -3.10 28.37 34.78
CA LYS A 592 -2.71 29.74 35.14
C LYS A 592 -2.65 29.94 36.65
N GLN A 593 -3.65 29.48 37.40
CA GLN A 593 -3.67 29.58 38.86
C GLN A 593 -2.53 28.79 39.52
N ILE A 594 -2.26 27.58 39.04
CA ILE A 594 -1.14 26.75 39.53
C ILE A 594 0.18 27.48 39.31
N ILE A 595 0.42 27.94 38.09
CA ILE A 595 1.67 28.61 37.70
C ILE A 595 1.82 29.96 38.41
N LEU A 596 0.76 30.76 38.53
CA LEU A 596 0.75 32.02 39.27
C LEU A 596 1.24 31.82 40.70
N LYS A 597 0.71 30.80 41.39
CA LYS A 597 1.13 30.49 42.76
C LYS A 597 2.62 30.11 42.83
N GLN A 598 3.13 29.35 41.86
CA GLN A 598 4.56 28.98 41.85
C GLN A 598 5.45 30.20 41.62
N VAL A 599 5.10 31.07 40.67
CA VAL A 599 5.88 32.28 40.40
C VAL A 599 5.84 33.22 41.61
N GLN A 600 4.68 33.38 42.26
CA GLN A 600 4.59 34.13 43.52
C GLN A 600 5.46 33.54 44.62
N ASN A 601 5.59 32.21 44.71
CA ASN A 601 6.48 31.58 45.67
C ASN A 601 7.95 31.93 45.37
N ILE A 602 8.38 32.03 44.11
CA ILE A 602 9.75 32.44 43.75
C ILE A 602 10.06 33.85 44.28
N GLU A 603 9.10 34.76 44.17
CA GLU A 603 9.21 36.17 44.59
C GLU A 603 8.98 36.39 46.10
N GLU A 604 8.45 35.39 46.81
CA GLU A 604 8.10 35.48 48.22
C GLU A 604 9.34 35.87 49.05
N LEU A 605 9.26 36.98 49.78
CA LEU A 605 10.34 37.42 50.65
C LEU A 605 10.43 36.55 51.90
N ILE A 606 11.53 35.81 52.03
CA ILE A 606 11.87 34.97 53.18
C ILE A 606 13.10 35.55 53.90
N GLY A 607 13.28 35.18 55.18
CA GLY A 607 14.37 35.67 56.04
C GLY A 607 13.90 36.56 57.19
N ASP A 608 14.84 36.93 58.06
CA ASP A 608 14.56 37.79 59.22
C ASP A 608 14.21 39.23 58.82
N THR A 609 13.57 39.98 59.73
CA THR A 609 13.06 41.34 59.49
C THR A 609 14.08 42.31 58.90
N LEU A 610 15.38 42.08 59.09
CA LEU A 610 16.49 42.90 58.59
C LEU A 610 17.09 42.41 57.26
N PHE A 611 16.91 41.15 56.87
CA PHE A 611 17.55 40.54 55.69
C PHE A 611 16.54 39.68 54.92
N LYS A 612 15.55 40.33 54.33
CA LYS A 612 14.60 39.67 53.43
C LYS A 612 15.21 39.49 52.04
N HIS A 613 15.12 38.28 51.51
CA HIS A 613 15.44 37.98 50.12
C HIS A 613 14.33 37.13 49.51
N PRO A 614 14.15 37.13 48.18
CA PRO A 614 13.23 36.22 47.52
C PRO A 614 13.56 34.75 47.84
N ARG A 615 12.54 33.90 47.94
CA ARG A 615 12.69 32.46 48.13
C ARG A 615 13.52 31.85 47.00
N GLY A 616 13.29 32.30 45.77
CA GLY A 616 14.06 31.90 44.60
C GLY A 616 13.73 30.50 44.07
N LEU A 617 14.34 30.19 42.94
CA LEU A 617 14.32 28.88 42.28
C LEU A 617 15.64 28.16 42.57
N VAL A 618 15.55 26.92 43.03
CA VAL A 618 16.72 26.08 43.35
C VAL A 618 17.23 25.37 42.09
N TYR A 619 18.54 25.38 41.89
CA TYR A 619 19.21 24.63 40.83
C TYR A 619 20.60 24.17 41.25
N THR A 620 21.11 23.14 40.57
CA THR A 620 22.48 22.65 40.77
C THR A 620 23.36 22.97 39.58
N GLN A 621 24.60 23.40 39.83
CA GLN A 621 25.58 23.67 38.79
C GLN A 621 26.97 23.27 39.29
N LYS A 622 27.71 22.47 38.51
CA LYS A 622 29.05 21.97 38.87
C LYS A 622 29.09 21.31 40.27
N GLY A 623 28.01 20.65 40.66
CA GLY A 623 27.89 19.96 41.96
C GLY A 623 27.49 20.84 43.14
N ASN A 624 27.36 22.15 42.96
CA ASN A 624 26.91 23.08 44.00
C ASN A 624 25.43 23.43 43.81
N GLU A 625 24.71 23.61 44.91
CA GLU A 625 23.33 24.10 44.92
C GLU A 625 23.30 25.63 45.00
N TYR A 626 22.43 26.24 44.20
CA TYR A 626 22.21 27.67 44.12
C TYR A 626 20.72 27.96 44.24
N CYS A 627 20.38 29.16 44.72
CA CYS A 627 19.02 29.64 44.77
C CYS A 627 18.95 31.13 44.41
N SER A 628 18.14 31.50 43.42
CA SER A 628 17.88 32.90 43.07
C SER A 628 16.50 33.08 42.43
N ALA A 629 15.89 34.26 42.56
CA ALA A 629 14.60 34.55 41.90
C ALA A 629 14.72 34.65 40.38
N HIS A 630 15.83 35.23 39.91
CA HIS A 630 16.09 35.39 38.49
C HIS A 630 17.56 35.15 38.15
N PHE A 631 17.84 34.99 36.86
CA PHE A 631 19.18 35.09 36.32
C PHE A 631 19.72 36.53 36.47
N ASP A 632 20.98 36.63 36.87
CA ASP A 632 21.66 37.90 37.12
C ASP A 632 22.66 38.20 36.00
N LEU A 633 22.40 39.27 35.23
CA LEU A 633 23.28 39.76 34.16
C LEU A 633 24.45 40.63 34.69
N LYS A 634 24.47 40.98 35.98
CA LYS A 634 25.53 41.81 36.57
C LYS A 634 26.95 41.28 36.34
N PRO A 635 27.25 39.97 36.38
CA PRO A 635 28.60 39.50 36.08
C PRO A 635 29.08 39.88 34.68
N LEU A 636 28.20 39.78 33.67
CA LEU A 636 28.51 40.18 32.29
C LEU A 636 28.66 41.69 32.17
N ILE A 637 27.73 42.45 32.74
CA ILE A 637 27.79 43.93 32.80
C ILE A 637 29.09 44.41 33.45
N THR A 638 29.50 43.77 34.55
CA THR A 638 30.72 44.11 35.29
C THR A 638 31.97 43.79 34.47
N ALA A 639 32.01 42.64 33.78
CA ALA A 639 33.13 42.29 32.91
C ALA A 639 33.28 43.27 31.74
N LEU A 640 32.17 43.66 31.10
CA LEU A 640 32.16 44.67 30.05
C LEU A 640 32.64 46.04 30.55
N LYS A 641 32.13 46.51 31.70
CA LYS A 641 32.56 47.77 32.34
C LYS A 641 34.05 47.75 32.65
N HIS A 642 34.54 46.69 33.28
CA HIS A 642 35.95 46.56 33.64
C HIS A 642 36.87 46.61 32.42
N HIS A 643 36.49 45.94 31.31
CA HIS A 643 37.24 46.02 30.06
C HIS A 643 37.21 47.43 29.45
N ILE A 644 36.06 48.11 29.44
CA ILE A 644 35.92 49.48 28.94
C ILE A 644 36.78 50.46 29.76
N ASP A 645 36.73 50.34 31.09
CA ASP A 645 37.50 51.19 32.00
C ASP A 645 39.01 50.97 31.81
N ALA A 646 39.44 49.72 31.71
CA ALA A 646 40.82 49.36 31.41
C ALA A 646 41.26 49.93 30.06
N TYR A 647 40.43 49.84 29.02
CA TYR A 647 40.74 50.42 27.71
C TYR A 647 40.94 51.94 27.76
N ASN A 648 40.11 52.65 28.54
CA ASN A 648 40.17 54.12 28.61
C ASN A 648 41.31 54.63 29.51
N THR A 649 41.84 53.79 30.41
CA THR A 649 42.79 54.22 31.46
C THR A 649 44.19 53.60 31.33
N LEU A 650 44.28 52.37 30.82
CA LEU A 650 45.54 51.63 30.69
C LEU A 650 46.14 51.81 29.28
N HIS A 651 47.47 51.83 29.21
CA HIS A 651 48.23 51.78 27.95
C HIS A 651 48.91 50.42 27.76
N ASP A 652 48.38 49.39 28.41
CA ASP A 652 48.86 48.01 28.41
C ASP A 652 47.89 47.12 27.62
N TRP A 653 48.26 46.86 26.36
CA TRP A 653 47.43 46.10 25.44
C TRP A 653 47.30 44.62 25.83
N ASP A 654 48.31 44.01 26.46
CA ASP A 654 48.25 42.61 26.88
C ASP A 654 47.20 42.40 27.98
N THR A 655 47.11 43.37 28.91
CA THR A 655 46.09 43.37 29.97
C THR A 655 44.69 43.59 29.39
N ILE A 656 44.52 44.50 28.43
CA ILE A 656 43.24 44.75 27.77
C ILE A 656 42.79 43.51 26.98
N ASP A 657 43.68 42.89 26.19
CA ASP A 657 43.43 41.65 25.45
C ASP A 657 43.00 40.51 26.41
N ALA A 658 43.65 40.40 27.57
CA ALA A 658 43.28 39.42 28.58
C ALA A 658 41.88 39.68 29.15
N LEU A 659 41.54 40.94 29.45
CA LEU A 659 40.22 41.33 29.95
C LEU A 659 39.12 41.07 28.92
N TRP A 660 39.39 41.27 27.62
CA TRP A 660 38.44 40.92 26.57
C TRP A 660 38.05 39.43 26.62
N ILE A 661 39.03 38.55 26.74
CA ILE A 661 38.78 37.10 26.88
C ILE A 661 37.98 36.80 28.15
N GLN A 662 38.25 37.50 29.26
CA GLN A 662 37.51 37.30 30.51
C GLN A 662 36.01 37.61 30.40
N ILE A 663 35.56 38.44 29.43
CA ILE A 663 34.13 38.67 29.15
C ILE A 663 33.45 37.38 28.65
N GLY A 664 34.18 36.52 27.94
CA GLY A 664 33.65 35.25 27.45
C GLY A 664 33.17 34.33 28.58
N LEU A 665 33.76 34.42 29.79
CA LEU A 665 33.36 33.60 30.94
C LEU A 665 31.91 33.86 31.38
N PRO A 666 31.48 35.10 31.70
CA PRO A 666 30.08 35.36 31.99
C PRO A 666 29.17 35.22 30.75
N GLN A 667 29.65 35.45 29.52
CA GLN A 667 28.88 35.16 28.29
C GLN A 667 28.50 33.69 28.15
N ARG A 668 29.35 32.78 28.63
CA ARG A 668 29.09 31.34 28.64
C ARG A 668 27.98 30.90 29.61
N GLU A 669 27.72 31.71 30.62
CA GLU A 669 26.80 31.41 31.71
C GLU A 669 25.40 32.02 31.49
N VAL A 670 25.19 32.75 30.39
CA VAL A 670 23.87 33.35 30.09
C VAL A 670 22.85 32.31 29.63
N PRO A 671 21.55 32.47 29.94
CA PRO A 671 20.49 31.67 29.36
C PRO A 671 20.43 31.80 27.83
N ALA A 672 19.86 30.79 27.16
CA ALA A 672 19.82 30.72 25.71
C ALA A 672 19.28 31.98 25.04
N HIS A 673 18.23 32.59 25.59
CA HIS A 673 17.61 33.78 25.01
C HIS A 673 18.54 35.01 24.97
N ILE A 674 19.45 35.16 25.93
CA ILE A 674 20.46 36.25 25.90
C ILE A 674 21.48 35.99 24.80
N ALA A 675 21.93 34.74 24.64
CA ALA A 675 22.81 34.38 23.52
C ALA A 675 22.11 34.60 22.16
N GLN A 676 20.79 34.37 22.09
CA GLN A 676 19.98 34.63 20.90
C GLN A 676 19.84 36.14 20.60
N GLU A 677 19.79 37.00 21.63
CA GLU A 677 19.85 38.46 21.46
C GLU A 677 21.16 38.87 20.79
N TYR A 678 22.29 38.32 21.24
CA TYR A 678 23.57 38.52 20.54
C TYR A 678 23.50 38.02 19.10
N CYS A 679 23.01 36.80 18.89
CA CYS A 679 23.02 36.08 17.61
C CYS A 679 21.93 36.51 16.61
N HIS A 680 21.25 37.63 16.85
CA HIS A 680 20.10 38.02 16.05
C HIS A 680 20.50 38.34 14.59
N PRO A 681 19.87 37.71 13.58
CA PRO A 681 20.32 37.82 12.19
C PRO A 681 19.93 39.15 11.52
N ASN A 682 18.85 39.79 11.98
CA ASN A 682 18.24 40.94 11.29
C ASN A 682 18.36 42.27 12.05
N ARG A 683 19.10 42.31 13.16
CA ARG A 683 19.38 43.54 13.91
C ARG A 683 20.66 43.40 14.72
N SER A 684 21.35 44.51 14.93
CA SER A 684 22.52 44.61 15.79
C SER A 684 22.16 45.15 17.18
N PHE A 685 23.10 45.08 18.13
CA PHE A 685 22.95 45.78 19.41
C PHE A 685 22.94 47.31 19.26
N GLY A 686 23.60 47.85 18.22
CA GLY A 686 23.49 49.26 17.89
C GLY A 686 22.06 49.68 17.55
N ASP A 687 21.27 48.80 16.93
CA ASP A 687 19.86 49.06 16.62
C ASP A 687 18.99 48.99 17.88
N VAL A 688 19.28 48.04 18.79
CA VAL A 688 18.60 47.91 20.09
C VAL A 688 18.76 49.18 20.90
N VAL A 689 20.00 49.68 21.03
CA VAL A 689 20.30 50.91 21.79
C VAL A 689 19.58 52.12 21.20
N LYS A 690 19.47 52.20 19.86
CA LYS A 690 18.75 53.30 19.19
C LYS A 690 17.23 53.17 19.29
N ASN A 691 16.71 51.95 19.41
CA ASN A 691 15.28 51.67 19.40
C ASN A 691 14.93 50.50 20.34
N ASN A 692 14.67 50.81 21.61
CA ASN A 692 14.25 49.83 22.60
C ASN A 692 12.94 49.10 22.27
N ALA A 693 12.12 49.59 21.32
CA ALA A 693 10.91 48.87 20.89
C ALA A 693 11.23 47.52 20.20
N LEU A 694 12.49 47.32 19.80
CA LEU A 694 13.00 46.03 19.31
C LEU A 694 13.15 44.98 20.42
N LEU A 695 12.97 45.35 21.69
CA LEU A 695 12.97 44.44 22.84
C LEU A 695 11.56 44.01 23.27
N ASP A 696 10.51 44.51 22.61
CA ASP A 696 9.11 44.19 22.96
C ASP A 696 8.83 42.68 22.79
N ALA A 697 8.61 41.98 23.92
CA ALA A 697 8.37 40.54 23.97
C ALA A 697 7.02 40.11 23.38
N SER A 698 6.06 41.04 23.24
CA SER A 698 4.76 40.76 22.62
C SER A 698 4.86 40.52 21.11
N LYS A 699 6.01 40.87 20.49
CA LYS A 699 6.28 40.69 19.07
C LYS A 699 7.29 39.56 18.86
N PRO A 700 6.87 38.35 18.46
CA PRO A 700 7.78 37.21 18.30
C PRO A 700 8.94 37.47 17.33
N VAL A 701 8.71 38.30 16.30
CA VAL A 701 9.73 38.68 15.31
C VAL A 701 10.92 39.46 15.88
N ASN A 702 10.76 40.04 17.07
CA ASN A 702 11.82 40.80 17.73
C ASN A 702 12.94 39.91 18.26
N LEU A 703 12.72 38.60 18.45
CA LEU A 703 13.75 37.66 18.88
C LEU A 703 13.73 36.39 18.03
N VAL A 704 14.71 36.26 17.13
CA VAL A 704 14.93 35.03 16.36
C VAL A 704 15.71 34.01 17.20
N ARG A 705 15.20 32.79 17.32
CA ARG A 705 15.79 31.69 18.12
C ARG A 705 17.00 31.03 17.42
N GLN A 706 18.08 31.79 17.22
CA GLN A 706 19.33 31.34 16.60
C GLN A 706 20.53 31.54 17.53
N LEU A 707 21.51 30.63 17.46
CA LEU A 707 22.74 30.68 18.28
C LEU A 707 24.03 30.75 17.45
N LYS A 708 23.91 30.95 16.13
CA LYS A 708 25.06 30.98 15.22
C LYS A 708 25.74 32.34 15.23
N PHE A 709 27.07 32.33 15.26
CA PHE A 709 27.90 33.52 15.14
C PHE A 709 29.15 33.21 14.29
N TYR A 710 29.81 34.23 13.76
CA TYR A 710 31.05 34.06 13.02
C TYR A 710 32.25 34.07 13.97
N ASN A 711 32.99 32.98 14.09
CA ASN A 711 34.19 32.93 14.92
C ASN A 711 35.42 33.30 14.09
N SER A 712 36.05 34.42 14.44
CA SER A 712 37.26 34.90 13.74
C SER A 712 38.52 34.08 14.05
N VAL A 713 38.54 33.39 15.19
CA VAL A 713 39.67 32.53 15.60
C VAL A 713 39.69 31.27 14.74
N THR A 714 38.55 30.62 14.55
CA THR A 714 38.41 29.42 13.71
C THR A 714 38.14 29.75 12.23
N LYS A 715 37.82 31.01 11.93
CA LYS A 715 37.40 31.52 10.60
C LYS A 715 36.15 30.83 10.05
N ASN A 716 35.27 30.32 10.91
CA ASN A 716 34.06 29.60 10.54
C ASN A 716 32.82 30.11 11.30
N ASN A 717 31.62 29.75 10.84
CA ASN A 717 30.42 29.93 11.62
C ASN A 717 30.33 28.86 12.71
N ASP A 718 30.38 29.30 13.96
CA ASP A 718 30.23 28.45 15.14
C ASP A 718 28.86 28.69 15.81
N VAL A 719 28.57 27.91 16.84
CA VAL A 719 27.36 28.02 17.66
C VAL A 719 27.75 28.40 19.09
N TRP A 720 26.99 29.32 19.70
CA TRP A 720 27.29 29.85 21.04
C TRP A 720 27.45 28.75 22.09
N PHE A 721 26.60 27.72 22.00
CA PHE A 721 26.68 26.51 22.80
C PHE A 721 26.95 25.31 21.91
N THR A 722 27.97 24.53 22.24
CA THR A 722 28.34 23.34 21.48
C THR A 722 27.36 22.19 21.79
N PRO A 723 26.68 21.59 20.80
CA PRO A 723 25.69 20.55 21.06
C PRO A 723 26.33 19.34 21.77
N ARG A 724 25.70 18.89 22.87
CA ARG A 724 26.08 17.69 23.65
C ARG A 724 27.44 17.76 24.37
N ARG A 725 28.02 18.94 24.52
CA ARG A 725 29.22 19.16 25.33
C ARG A 725 28.92 20.20 26.41
N SER A 726 29.48 20.00 27.60
CA SER A 726 29.30 20.97 28.69
C SER A 726 29.94 22.30 28.28
N SER A 727 29.48 23.40 28.88
CA SER A 727 30.05 24.73 28.62
C SER A 727 31.58 24.80 28.82
N GLN A 728 32.19 23.83 29.52
CA GLN A 728 33.64 23.71 29.71
C GLN A 728 34.43 23.38 28.43
N ASP A 729 33.78 22.84 27.40
CA ASP A 729 34.41 22.51 26.12
C ASP A 729 34.29 23.64 25.08
N SER A 730 33.62 24.74 25.44
CA SER A 730 33.59 25.96 24.63
C SER A 730 34.85 26.77 24.90
N GLU A 731 35.59 27.09 23.85
CA GLU A 731 36.72 28.02 23.93
C GLU A 731 36.28 29.47 24.28
N LEU A 732 34.97 29.73 24.40
CA LEU A 732 34.41 30.98 24.89
C LEU A 732 34.86 31.27 26.33
N GLY A 733 35.55 32.39 26.53
CA GLY A 733 36.17 32.74 27.80
C GLY A 733 37.60 32.24 27.99
N PHE A 734 38.13 31.48 27.03
CA PHE A 734 39.51 30.96 27.05
C PHE A 734 40.32 31.42 25.84
N SER A 735 39.75 31.34 24.64
CA SER A 735 40.36 31.74 23.36
C SER A 735 39.72 32.98 22.75
N PHE A 736 38.43 33.22 23.00
CA PHE A 736 37.69 34.36 22.47
C PHE A 736 36.55 34.82 23.40
N ALA A 737 36.03 36.03 23.13
CA ALA A 737 34.74 36.52 23.60
C ALA A 737 33.90 36.98 22.39
N ILE A 738 32.59 37.15 22.56
CA ILE A 738 31.66 37.45 21.46
C ILE A 738 31.23 38.91 21.49
N LEU A 739 31.09 39.50 20.31
CA LEU A 739 30.71 40.90 20.11
C LEU A 739 29.42 41.01 19.28
N GLY A 740 28.46 41.81 19.75
CA GLY A 740 27.18 42.10 19.08
C GLY A 740 27.27 43.21 18.01
N ASN A 741 28.29 43.18 17.15
CA ASN A 741 28.63 44.28 16.22
C ASN A 741 27.54 44.57 15.14
N ALA A 742 27.61 45.75 14.53
CA ALA A 742 26.64 46.33 13.60
C ALA A 742 26.32 45.47 12.36
N ASP A 743 27.31 44.78 11.78
CA ASP A 743 27.15 44.05 10.51
C ASP A 743 27.03 42.53 10.65
N ARG A 744 27.52 41.97 11.78
CA ARG A 744 27.45 40.53 12.13
C ARG A 744 27.99 40.29 13.54
N VAL A 745 27.56 39.20 14.14
CA VAL A 745 27.97 38.73 15.47
C VAL A 745 29.30 37.98 15.33
N ILE A 746 30.33 38.40 16.07
CA ILE A 746 31.70 37.91 15.87
C ILE A 746 32.33 37.45 17.17
N GLY A 747 32.89 36.23 17.18
CA GLY A 747 33.83 35.78 18.20
C GLY A 747 35.24 36.30 17.90
N LEU A 748 35.83 37.07 18.80
CA LEU A 748 37.14 37.72 18.64
C LEU A 748 38.14 37.18 19.66
N GLY A 749 39.33 36.81 19.20
CA GLY A 749 40.44 36.39 20.07
C GLY A 749 41.26 37.57 20.61
N ARG A 750 42.35 37.26 21.34
CA ARG A 750 43.19 38.24 22.05
C ARG A 750 43.66 39.41 21.17
N GLN A 751 44.24 39.15 19.99
CA GLN A 751 44.99 40.13 19.19
C GLN A 751 44.16 41.19 18.43
N LEU A 752 42.93 41.50 18.87
CA LEU A 752 42.03 42.44 18.20
C LEU A 752 41.39 43.46 19.17
N ALA A 753 41.92 43.65 20.39
CA ALA A 753 41.24 44.49 21.38
C ALA A 753 41.10 45.98 20.99
N TRP A 754 41.99 46.51 20.14
CA TRP A 754 41.87 47.87 19.61
C TRP A 754 40.62 48.09 18.75
N LEU A 755 40.02 47.03 18.20
CA LEU A 755 38.78 47.09 17.41
C LEU A 755 37.51 47.09 18.26
N VAL A 756 37.59 46.76 19.56
CA VAL A 756 36.38 46.42 20.34
C VAL A 756 35.87 47.52 21.27
N ASN A 757 36.62 48.58 21.62
CA ASN A 757 36.16 49.55 22.66
C ASN A 757 34.76 50.14 22.39
N ASN A 758 34.56 50.72 21.21
CA ASN A 758 33.26 51.31 20.86
C ASN A 758 32.15 50.25 20.82
N ALA A 759 32.48 49.03 20.39
CA ALA A 759 31.51 47.95 20.33
C ALA A 759 31.20 47.34 21.70
N SER A 760 32.17 47.27 22.64
CA SER A 760 31.93 46.85 24.03
C SER A 760 31.02 47.82 24.76
N LYS A 761 31.09 49.12 24.47
CA LYS A 761 30.16 50.13 25.01
C LYS A 761 28.73 49.88 24.51
N VAL A 762 28.58 49.59 23.21
CA VAL A 762 27.28 49.24 22.61
C VAL A 762 26.74 47.94 23.22
N ASP A 763 27.56 46.91 23.39
CA ASP A 763 27.16 45.66 24.04
C ASP A 763 26.73 45.89 25.49
N LEU A 764 27.46 46.72 26.24
CA LEU A 764 27.09 47.10 27.61
C LEU A 764 25.72 47.78 27.65
N GLU A 765 25.52 48.82 26.84
CA GLU A 765 24.26 49.56 26.77
C GLU A 765 23.09 48.65 26.34
N ALA A 766 23.31 47.78 25.36
CA ALA A 766 22.30 46.83 24.91
C ALA A 766 21.94 45.79 25.99
N ILE A 767 22.93 45.23 26.70
CA ILE A 767 22.69 44.26 27.77
C ILE A 767 21.99 44.90 28.96
N GLU A 768 22.34 46.13 29.32
CA GLU A 768 21.60 46.89 30.34
C GLU A 768 20.15 47.18 29.91
N ALA A 769 19.92 47.51 28.63
CA ALA A 769 18.59 47.72 28.08
C ALA A 769 17.76 46.41 28.06
N ILE A 770 18.38 45.29 27.68
CA ILE A 770 17.76 43.95 27.69
C ILE A 770 17.39 43.56 29.12
N ASP A 771 18.32 43.64 30.08
CA ASP A 771 18.03 43.27 31.48
C ASP A 771 16.87 44.09 32.05
N LYS A 772 16.87 45.41 31.78
CA LYS A 772 15.79 46.31 32.19
C LYS A 772 14.46 45.93 31.55
N ALA A 773 14.42 45.75 30.23
CA ALA A 773 13.20 45.41 29.50
C ALA A 773 12.62 44.07 29.96
N ARG A 774 13.46 43.02 30.06
CA ARG A 774 13.04 41.69 30.49
C ARG A 774 12.56 41.67 31.94
N THR A 775 13.18 42.46 32.82
CA THR A 775 12.73 42.61 34.22
C THR A 775 11.36 43.28 34.31
N GLU A 776 11.10 44.32 33.51
CA GLU A 776 9.79 44.97 33.47
C GLU A 776 8.71 44.05 32.85
N ASP A 777 9.05 43.28 31.82
CA ASP A 777 8.14 42.32 31.17
C ASP A 777 7.60 41.24 32.13
N LEU A 778 8.35 40.89 33.19
CA LEU A 778 7.92 39.91 34.20
C LEU A 778 6.66 40.39 34.95
N LYS A 779 6.51 41.70 35.17
CA LYS A 779 5.29 42.28 35.76
C LYS A 779 4.08 42.00 34.88
N GLN A 780 4.26 42.09 33.57
CA GLN A 780 3.21 41.77 32.60
C GLN A 780 2.93 40.26 32.55
N SER A 781 3.93 39.39 32.74
CA SER A 781 3.71 37.95 32.89
C SER A 781 2.89 37.61 34.14
N LEU A 782 3.13 38.26 35.27
CA LEU A 782 2.28 38.12 36.45
C LEU A 782 0.84 38.57 36.16
N ALA A 783 0.66 39.69 35.46
CA ALA A 783 -0.67 40.16 35.05
C ALA A 783 -1.38 39.16 34.10
N ASN A 784 -0.65 38.57 33.15
CA ASN A 784 -1.20 37.60 32.20
C ASN A 784 -1.64 36.28 32.87
N LEU A 785 -0.89 35.85 33.89
CA LEU A 785 -1.25 34.69 34.71
C LEU A 785 -2.45 34.96 35.62
N ALA A 786 -2.62 36.20 36.10
CA ALA A 786 -3.78 36.60 36.90
C ALA A 786 -5.04 36.85 36.05
N ALA A 787 -4.88 37.14 34.75
CA ALA A 787 -5.98 37.37 33.83
C ALA A 787 -6.65 36.05 33.40
N PRO A 788 -7.97 36.05 33.13
CA PRO A 788 -8.69 34.89 32.59
C PRO A 788 -8.04 34.34 31.32
N SER A 789 -8.19 33.04 31.09
CA SER A 789 -7.75 32.34 29.89
C SER A 789 -8.53 32.81 28.66
N SER A 790 -7.83 32.94 27.53
CA SER A 790 -8.45 33.12 26.21
C SER A 790 -8.85 31.81 25.54
N LEU A 791 -8.43 30.66 26.09
CA LEU A 791 -8.91 29.35 25.68
C LEU A 791 -10.34 29.21 26.21
N GLN A 792 -11.33 29.45 25.35
CA GLN A 792 -12.73 29.23 25.68
C GLN A 792 -12.90 27.81 26.22
N THR A 793 -13.46 27.69 27.42
CA THR A 793 -14.04 26.44 27.89
C THR A 793 -15.11 26.05 26.89
N SER A 794 -14.83 25.01 26.09
CA SER A 794 -15.90 24.25 25.45
C SER A 794 -16.68 23.58 26.59
N ASP A 795 -17.61 24.33 27.19
CA ASP A 795 -18.63 23.80 28.07
C ASP A 795 -19.48 22.82 27.25
N ARG A 796 -19.07 21.55 27.27
CA ARG A 796 -19.99 20.44 27.01
C ARG A 796 -20.89 20.31 28.23
N PHE A 797 -21.93 21.13 28.28
CA PHE A 797 -23.13 20.85 29.05
C PHE A 797 -24.37 20.99 28.16
N LEU A 798 -25.07 19.86 28.01
CA LEU A 798 -26.51 19.71 27.75
C LEU A 798 -27.07 20.27 26.43
N ILE A 799 -27.33 19.39 25.46
CA ILE A 799 -28.65 18.78 25.13
C ILE A 799 -28.41 17.57 24.24
#